data_AF-A0A7S3JQY4-F1
#
_entry.id   AF-A0A7S3JQY4-F1
#
_cell.length_a   1.000
_cell.length_b   1.000
_cell.length_c   1.000
_cell.angle_alpha   90.00
_cell.angle_beta   90.00
_cell.angle_gamma   90.00
#
_symmetry.space_group_name_H-M   'P 1'
#
loop_
_entity.id
_entity.type
_entity.pdbx_description
1 polymer ?
#
loop_
_entity_poly.entity_id
_entity_poly.type
_entity_poly.pdbx_seq_one_letter_code
_entity_poly.pdbx_strand_id
1 'polypeptide(L)'
;MTERKQHPRKLFDWERNFVEAPQTEAPLPTSKVARDHIPNAYSYTSLSHSGVVKAREKKPSLDVSQWSDLKCEWAQPKGLYPEGFPYFVRGRDSVREYLTKLFQTRITMYDGAMGTMIQKHKLEEEDFRGERFKDYHMLIKGNNDLLSITKPDIIGGIYEKYLVEGGSQLIGTNTFSSTTIAQADYDMQSLIYELNYDSARLAREVCDKVTAQDPTKPRFVVGAIGPTNRTASISPDVNDPTARNCTFDELVEAYYEQCVGLVDGGADILIVETIFDTLNAKAAVFAVNEYLEHANVDIPLIISGTLVDQSGRTLSGQTGEAFYASIRHAKPICVGLNCALGASAMAPFLKRLADCAECFVHVYSNAGLPNAMGGYDDTPQDMARENLMFAENGWVNMIGGCCGSTPPHIAAIQEAIKDCKPRPLPTRKAPRMWLSGLEDFVVESAHNNVGLPFVNVGERCNIAGSRKFKRLVMEGKFAEAMDIAKDQVENGAHIVDVNVDDGMLDGMNAMQKFIKMAVTEPDVSKVPFMIDSSKFEIVEAGLKWCQGKPIVNSISLKVGEEKFKEHALCLRKHGAAVVVMAFDEQGQAASREDKVRICKRSYDILVSEPIYYPPEDIVFDPNILTIGTGIEEHNNYGVDFIAAVREIKQVCPWAKISGGVSNLSFGFRGVNIIRESIHAVFLHHACLDSGMDMGIVNAKEMLGIEDLDEDLLDMSEDAVFNRTGEATEALTERSEYEQEVKVAKKEGRPLPRKPRRFKKKPRMVFDWERNFVEAPQTEAPLPTSKVARDHIPNAYSYTSLSHSG
;
A
#
# COMPACT_ATOMS: atom_id res chain seq x y z
N MET A 1 31.72 5.18 -4.17
CA MET A 1 31.27 4.10 -5.08
C MET A 1 30.96 4.75 -6.41
N THR A 2 31.52 4.25 -7.51
CA THR A 2 31.09 4.64 -8.86
C THR A 2 29.60 4.28 -8.98
N GLU A 3 28.74 5.26 -9.30
CA GLU A 3 27.33 4.99 -9.60
C GLU A 3 27.26 3.94 -10.70
N ARG A 4 26.77 2.74 -10.38
CA ARG A 4 26.54 1.69 -11.38
C ARG A 4 25.46 2.19 -12.34
N LYS A 5 25.66 1.92 -13.62
CA LYS A 5 24.74 2.34 -14.68
C LYS A 5 23.39 1.64 -14.46
N GLN A 6 22.31 2.42 -14.35
CA GLN A 6 20.97 1.86 -14.28
C GLN A 6 20.57 1.26 -15.65
N HIS A 7 19.99 0.06 -15.61
CA HIS A 7 19.45 -0.61 -16.78
C HIS A 7 17.99 -0.21 -16.99
N PRO A 8 17.56 0.01 -18.25
CA PRO A 8 16.18 0.36 -18.52
C PRO A 8 15.23 -0.80 -18.23
N ARG A 9 14.06 -0.50 -17.66
CA ARG A 9 12.97 -1.46 -17.48
C ARG A 9 12.37 -1.88 -18.83
N LYS A 10 12.03 -3.16 -18.96
CA LYS A 10 11.27 -3.67 -20.10
C LYS A 10 9.85 -3.09 -20.11
N LEU A 11 9.43 -2.52 -21.23
CA LEU A 11 8.09 -1.99 -21.43
C LEU A 11 7.23 -2.94 -22.25
N PHE A 12 6.01 -3.20 -21.78
CA PHE A 12 5.00 -4.03 -22.45
C PHE A 12 3.99 -3.18 -23.24
N ASP A 13 3.25 -3.82 -24.15
CA ASP A 13 2.30 -3.11 -25.04
C ASP A 13 1.23 -2.33 -24.27
N TRP A 14 0.71 -2.90 -23.18
CA TRP A 14 -0.28 -2.21 -22.33
C TRP A 14 0.30 -0.97 -21.61
N GLU A 15 1.62 -0.89 -21.42
CA GLU A 15 2.29 0.31 -20.88
C GLU A 15 2.50 1.35 -21.98
N ARG A 16 2.98 0.91 -23.14
CA ARG A 16 3.24 1.80 -24.29
C ARG A 16 1.96 2.42 -24.85
N ASN A 17 0.88 1.65 -24.80
CA ASN A 17 -0.44 2.04 -25.29
C ASN A 17 -1.31 2.68 -24.19
N PHE A 18 -0.80 2.83 -22.96
CA PHE A 18 -1.53 3.53 -21.92
C PHE A 18 -1.64 5.00 -22.29
N VAL A 19 -2.87 5.49 -22.38
CA VAL A 19 -3.15 6.90 -22.67
C VAL A 19 -3.50 7.59 -21.37
N GLU A 20 -2.64 8.51 -20.95
CA GLU A 20 -2.96 9.42 -19.86
C GLU A 20 -4.18 10.27 -20.24
N ALA A 21 -5.12 10.37 -19.31
CA ALA A 21 -6.35 11.12 -19.52
C ALA A 21 -6.62 12.03 -18.31
N PRO A 22 -7.11 13.27 -18.52
CA PRO A 22 -7.56 14.11 -17.41
C PRO A 22 -8.61 13.38 -16.58
N GLN A 23 -8.43 13.35 -15.28
CA GLN A 23 -9.40 12.73 -14.39
C GLN A 23 -10.53 13.72 -14.12
N THR A 24 -11.77 13.28 -14.32
CA THR A 24 -12.96 14.10 -14.07
C THR A 24 -13.69 13.69 -12.79
N GLU A 25 -13.33 12.59 -12.15
CA GLU A 25 -13.98 12.12 -10.93
C GLU A 25 -12.96 11.45 -10.01
N ALA A 26 -13.16 11.49 -8.69
CA ALA A 26 -12.29 10.76 -7.77
C ALA A 26 -12.31 9.24 -8.05
N PRO A 27 -11.30 8.47 -7.60
CA PRO A 27 -11.27 7.03 -7.80
C PRO A 27 -12.57 6.37 -7.32
N LEU A 28 -13.20 5.60 -8.21
CA LEU A 28 -14.48 4.99 -7.90
C LEU A 28 -14.33 3.93 -6.81
N PRO A 29 -15.24 3.90 -5.81
CA PRO A 29 -15.21 2.95 -4.71
C PRO A 29 -15.21 1.48 -5.17
N THR A 30 -15.00 0.57 -4.24
CA THR A 30 -14.87 -0.86 -4.59
C THR A 30 -16.22 -1.57 -4.75
N SER A 31 -17.25 -1.14 -4.02
CA SER A 31 -18.59 -1.73 -4.12
C SER A 31 -19.24 -1.41 -5.47
N LYS A 32 -20.12 -2.29 -5.94
CA LYS A 32 -20.85 -2.12 -7.21
C LYS A 32 -21.84 -0.95 -7.16
N VAL A 33 -22.66 -0.88 -6.11
CA VAL A 33 -23.66 0.18 -5.90
C VAL A 33 -23.03 1.57 -5.99
N ALA A 34 -21.86 1.73 -5.38
CA ALA A 34 -21.18 3.02 -5.35
C ALA A 34 -20.40 3.34 -6.64
N ARG A 35 -20.07 2.34 -7.47
CA ARG A 35 -19.54 2.54 -8.84
C ARG A 35 -20.61 2.89 -9.85
N ASP A 36 -21.81 2.34 -9.67
CA ASP A 36 -22.96 2.59 -10.54
C ASP A 36 -23.68 3.90 -10.16
N HIS A 37 -23.18 4.62 -9.14
CA HIS A 37 -23.71 5.89 -8.62
C HIS A 37 -25.22 5.87 -8.35
N ILE A 38 -25.76 4.72 -7.95
CA ILE A 38 -27.19 4.57 -7.71
C ILE A 38 -27.58 5.49 -6.53
N PRO A 39 -28.60 6.37 -6.70
CA PRO A 39 -29.06 7.22 -5.61
C PRO A 39 -29.41 6.41 -4.37
N ASN A 40 -28.82 6.78 -3.23
CA ASN A 40 -29.13 6.15 -1.96
C ASN A 40 -30.62 6.39 -1.64
N ALA A 41 -31.35 5.33 -1.31
CA ALA A 41 -32.77 5.42 -0.96
C ALA A 41 -33.01 6.17 0.35
N TYR A 42 -31.98 6.32 1.20
CA TYR A 42 -32.10 6.87 2.56
C TYR A 42 -33.17 6.16 3.39
N SER A 43 -33.28 4.85 3.16
CA SER A 43 -34.24 3.95 3.79
C SER A 43 -33.49 2.81 4.45
N TYR A 44 -33.20 2.95 5.74
CA TYR A 44 -32.31 2.05 6.45
C TYR A 44 -33.05 1.09 7.39
N THR A 45 -34.34 1.28 7.63
CA THR A 45 -35.11 0.46 8.59
C THR A 45 -35.15 -1.02 8.20
N SER A 46 -35.07 -1.32 6.89
CA SER A 46 -35.12 -2.68 6.35
C SER A 46 -33.77 -3.42 6.31
N LEU A 47 -32.67 -2.75 6.68
CA LEU A 47 -31.35 -3.39 6.73
C LEU A 47 -31.34 -4.54 7.74
N SER A 48 -30.99 -5.73 7.27
CA SER A 48 -31.13 -6.99 8.01
C SER A 48 -29.82 -7.74 8.23
N HIS A 49 -28.68 -7.19 7.78
CA HIS A 49 -27.38 -7.79 8.03
C HIS A 49 -27.13 -7.92 9.55
N SER A 50 -26.59 -9.07 9.99
CA SER A 50 -26.46 -9.42 11.41
C SER A 50 -25.68 -8.39 12.22
N GLY A 51 -24.59 -7.84 11.67
CA GLY A 51 -23.81 -6.78 12.31
C GLY A 51 -24.62 -5.50 12.56
N VAL A 52 -25.46 -5.09 11.59
CA VAL A 52 -26.34 -3.91 11.73
C VAL A 52 -27.41 -4.16 12.79
N VAL A 53 -28.01 -5.35 12.78
CA VAL A 53 -29.01 -5.76 13.79
C VAL A 53 -28.39 -5.74 15.19
N LYS A 54 -27.20 -6.33 15.37
CA LYS A 54 -26.46 -6.34 16.65
C LYS A 54 -26.21 -4.92 17.16
N ALA A 55 -25.73 -4.01 16.31
CA ALA A 55 -25.51 -2.62 16.71
C ALA A 55 -26.82 -1.92 17.14
N ARG A 56 -27.93 -2.22 16.46
CA ARG A 56 -29.27 -1.68 16.78
C ARG A 56 -29.90 -2.26 18.03
N GLU A 57 -29.39 -3.35 18.61
CA GLU A 57 -29.88 -3.85 19.91
C GLU A 57 -29.65 -2.84 21.04
N LYS A 58 -28.66 -1.95 20.88
CA LYS A 58 -28.35 -0.86 21.82
C LYS A 58 -29.11 0.44 21.52
N LYS A 59 -30.03 0.42 20.56
CA LYS A 59 -30.91 1.55 20.26
C LYS A 59 -31.75 1.88 21.52
N PRO A 60 -31.89 3.15 21.91
CA PRO A 60 -32.71 3.51 23.06
C PRO A 60 -34.18 3.16 22.81
N SER A 61 -34.94 2.94 23.87
CA SER A 61 -36.40 2.88 23.78
C SER A 61 -36.97 4.29 23.62
N LEU A 62 -38.22 4.41 23.14
CA LEU A 62 -38.91 5.70 23.07
C LEU A 62 -39.19 6.30 24.45
N ASP A 63 -39.27 5.48 25.50
CA ASP A 63 -39.45 5.96 26.88
C ASP A 63 -38.19 6.65 27.43
N VAL A 64 -37.03 6.31 26.86
CA VAL A 64 -35.71 6.83 27.27
C VAL A 64 -35.22 7.93 26.31
N SER A 65 -35.58 7.84 25.03
CA SER A 65 -35.20 8.81 24.02
C SER A 65 -35.83 10.17 24.30
N GLN A 66 -35.07 11.22 24.03
CA GLN A 66 -35.58 12.59 24.02
C GLN A 66 -36.47 12.89 22.80
N TRP A 67 -36.55 11.98 21.83
CA TRP A 67 -37.31 12.13 20.59
C TRP A 67 -38.63 11.35 20.63
N SER A 68 -39.66 11.88 19.96
CA SER A 68 -40.96 11.23 19.85
C SER A 68 -40.98 10.03 18.89
N ASP A 69 -39.95 9.88 18.07
CA ASP A 69 -39.74 8.74 17.18
C ASP A 69 -38.24 8.42 17.07
N LEU A 70 -37.92 7.24 16.52
CA LEU A 70 -36.55 6.84 16.22
C LEU A 70 -36.42 6.42 14.76
N LYS A 71 -36.82 7.33 13.86
CA LYS A 71 -36.83 7.08 12.42
C LYS A 71 -35.41 6.85 11.89
N CYS A 72 -35.30 5.97 10.89
CA CYS A 72 -34.09 5.71 10.10
C CYS A 72 -34.34 5.98 8.61
N GLU A 73 -35.41 6.73 8.32
CA GLU A 73 -35.89 7.07 6.99
C GLU A 73 -35.72 8.57 6.81
N TRP A 74 -34.83 8.95 5.89
CA TRP A 74 -34.43 10.35 5.72
C TRP A 74 -34.71 10.89 4.31
N ALA A 75 -35.25 10.09 3.39
CA ALA A 75 -35.57 10.52 2.04
C ALA A 75 -36.50 11.76 2.02
N GLN A 76 -36.26 12.69 1.11
CA GLN A 76 -37.19 13.79 0.88
C GLN A 76 -38.43 13.29 0.13
N PRO A 77 -39.63 13.85 0.40
CA PRO A 77 -40.84 13.45 -0.32
C PRO A 77 -40.68 13.63 -1.83
N LYS A 78 -41.07 12.63 -2.63
CA LYS A 78 -40.94 12.63 -4.10
C LYS A 78 -41.57 13.86 -4.78
N GLY A 79 -42.61 14.43 -4.19
CA GLY A 79 -43.32 15.62 -4.69
C GLY A 79 -42.88 16.95 -4.08
N LEU A 80 -41.83 16.98 -3.25
CA LEU A 80 -41.37 18.21 -2.59
C LEU A 80 -40.92 19.28 -3.60
N TYR A 81 -40.29 18.85 -4.69
CA TYR A 81 -39.84 19.71 -5.79
C TYR A 81 -40.33 19.17 -7.14
N PRO A 82 -40.56 20.04 -8.14
CA PRO A 82 -41.00 19.61 -9.47
C PRO A 82 -39.96 18.71 -10.17
N GLU A 83 -40.44 17.88 -11.09
CA GLU A 83 -39.60 17.09 -11.98
C GLU A 83 -38.66 18.03 -12.77
N GLY A 84 -37.35 17.85 -12.64
CA GLY A 84 -36.33 18.75 -13.21
C GLY A 84 -35.77 19.84 -12.29
N PHE A 85 -36.10 19.85 -10.99
CA PHE A 85 -35.45 20.76 -10.03
C PHE A 85 -33.92 20.57 -10.04
N PRO A 86 -33.12 21.63 -10.32
CA PRO A 86 -31.72 21.51 -10.75
C PRO A 86 -30.71 21.33 -9.61
N TYR A 87 -31.16 21.39 -8.36
CA TYR A 87 -30.33 21.20 -7.17
C TYR A 87 -30.61 19.84 -6.53
N PHE A 88 -29.72 19.42 -5.63
CA PHE A 88 -29.77 18.11 -4.97
C PHE A 88 -31.10 17.86 -4.26
N VAL A 89 -31.69 16.70 -4.50
CA VAL A 89 -32.84 16.16 -3.79
C VAL A 89 -32.50 14.80 -3.22
N ARG A 90 -32.60 14.69 -1.91
CA ARG A 90 -32.27 13.46 -1.16
C ARG A 90 -33.23 12.33 -1.52
N GLY A 91 -32.68 11.16 -1.86
CA GLY A 91 -33.46 10.00 -2.32
C GLY A 91 -33.76 10.00 -3.83
N ARG A 92 -33.42 11.09 -4.54
CA ARG A 92 -33.49 11.19 -6.01
C ARG A 92 -32.09 11.21 -6.63
N ASP A 93 -31.19 12.00 -6.07
CA ASP A 93 -29.87 12.27 -6.64
C ASP A 93 -28.76 11.55 -5.84
N SER A 94 -27.67 11.21 -6.53
CA SER A 94 -26.47 10.66 -5.87
C SER A 94 -25.68 11.77 -5.15
N VAL A 95 -25.42 11.59 -3.86
CA VAL A 95 -24.55 12.49 -3.08
C VAL A 95 -23.15 12.53 -3.69
N ARG A 96 -22.63 11.38 -4.12
CA ARG A 96 -21.30 11.28 -4.71
C ARG A 96 -21.19 12.11 -5.99
N GLU A 97 -22.14 11.97 -6.91
CA GLU A 97 -22.16 12.76 -8.15
C GLU A 97 -22.27 14.26 -7.85
N TYR A 98 -23.15 14.63 -6.91
CA TYR A 98 -23.32 16.02 -6.51
C TYR A 98 -22.03 16.61 -5.91
N LEU A 99 -21.37 15.90 -4.98
CA LEU A 99 -20.13 16.34 -4.36
C LEU A 99 -18.99 16.43 -5.37
N THR A 100 -18.87 15.47 -6.29
CA THR A 100 -17.89 15.52 -7.37
C THR A 100 -18.06 16.79 -8.19
N LYS A 101 -19.28 17.10 -8.63
CA LYS A 101 -19.59 18.34 -9.35
C LYS A 101 -19.32 19.59 -8.51
N LEU A 102 -19.65 19.55 -7.23
CA LEU A 102 -19.43 20.65 -6.29
C LEU A 102 -17.94 20.97 -6.15
N PHE A 103 -17.11 19.96 -5.86
CA PHE A 103 -15.67 20.09 -5.66
C PHE A 103 -14.89 20.48 -6.92
N GLN A 104 -15.48 20.27 -8.11
CA GLN A 104 -14.92 20.74 -9.37
C GLN A 104 -15.31 22.17 -9.72
N THR A 105 -16.41 22.67 -9.20
CA THR A 105 -16.95 23.99 -9.58
C THR A 105 -16.57 25.07 -8.59
N ARG A 106 -16.38 24.74 -7.31
CA ARG A 106 -15.99 25.70 -6.27
C ARG A 106 -15.29 25.01 -5.09
N ILE A 107 -14.54 25.79 -4.32
CA ILE A 107 -14.04 25.34 -3.03
C ILE A 107 -15.20 25.31 -2.03
N THR A 108 -15.42 24.17 -1.39
CA THR A 108 -16.56 23.93 -0.50
C THR A 108 -16.20 24.22 0.95
N MET A 109 -17.14 24.78 1.70
CA MET A 109 -16.96 25.10 3.11
C MET A 109 -17.43 23.97 4.02
N TYR A 110 -16.50 23.41 4.78
CA TYR A 110 -16.76 22.62 5.99
C TYR A 110 -16.98 23.58 7.18
N ASP A 111 -17.39 23.07 8.33
CA ASP A 111 -17.62 23.87 9.54
C ASP A 111 -16.33 24.08 10.35
N GLY A 112 -16.51 24.57 11.58
CA GLY A 112 -15.44 24.87 12.52
C GLY A 112 -15.50 23.99 13.78
N ALA A 113 -14.77 24.39 14.83
CA ALA A 113 -14.70 23.62 16.07
C ALA A 113 -16.02 23.57 16.87
N MET A 114 -16.60 22.37 16.97
CA MET A 114 -17.66 22.07 17.94
C MET A 114 -17.19 22.28 19.40
N GLY A 115 -16.05 21.69 19.77
CA GLY A 115 -15.55 21.75 21.15
C GLY A 115 -15.29 23.18 21.66
N THR A 116 -14.66 24.03 20.84
CA THR A 116 -14.44 25.45 21.20
C THR A 116 -15.75 26.22 21.33
N MET A 117 -16.76 25.91 20.51
CA MET A 117 -18.08 26.54 20.63
C MET A 117 -18.80 26.11 21.90
N ILE A 118 -18.74 24.83 22.29
CA ILE A 118 -19.27 24.31 23.55
C ILE A 118 -18.62 25.02 24.75
N GLN A 119 -17.29 25.16 24.75
CA GLN A 119 -16.55 25.80 25.85
C GLN A 119 -17.03 27.23 26.16
N LYS A 120 -17.55 27.97 25.17
CA LYS A 120 -18.09 29.34 25.37
C LYS A 120 -19.35 29.38 26.22
N HIS A 121 -20.08 28.26 26.32
CA HIS A 121 -21.27 28.16 27.15
C HIS A 121 -20.94 27.95 28.64
N LYS A 122 -19.67 27.67 29.00
CA LYS A 122 -19.21 27.47 30.39
C LYS A 122 -20.07 26.47 31.17
N LEU A 123 -20.34 25.34 30.52
CA LEU A 123 -21.18 24.28 31.08
C LEU A 123 -20.51 23.62 32.29
N GLU A 124 -21.33 23.28 33.28
CA GLU A 124 -20.91 22.62 34.52
C GLU A 124 -21.37 21.16 34.55
N GLU A 125 -20.93 20.38 35.55
CA GLU A 125 -21.22 18.93 35.65
C GLU A 125 -22.71 18.62 35.54
N GLU A 126 -23.57 19.45 36.16
CA GLU A 126 -25.02 19.31 36.10
C GLU A 126 -25.58 19.43 34.68
N ASP A 127 -24.93 20.21 33.82
CA ASP A 127 -25.32 20.33 32.42
C ASP A 127 -24.99 19.06 31.63
N PHE A 128 -23.82 18.46 31.87
CA PHE A 128 -23.42 17.21 31.22
C PHE A 128 -24.28 16.05 31.67
N ARG A 129 -24.68 16.02 32.96
CA ARG A 129 -25.57 15.00 33.51
C ARG A 129 -27.00 15.11 32.99
N GLY A 130 -27.51 16.33 32.86
CA GLY A 130 -28.94 16.54 32.62
C GLY A 130 -29.80 15.81 33.67
N GLU A 131 -31.05 15.52 33.33
CA GLU A 131 -31.93 14.77 34.24
C GLU A 131 -31.58 13.27 34.25
N ARG A 132 -31.27 12.69 33.08
CA ARG A 132 -31.07 11.25 32.90
C ARG A 132 -29.86 10.70 33.65
N PHE A 133 -28.78 11.47 33.79
CA PHE A 133 -27.54 11.03 34.42
C PHE A 133 -27.24 11.80 35.71
N LYS A 134 -28.26 12.39 36.34
CA LYS A 134 -28.12 13.19 37.57
C LYS A 134 -27.37 12.46 38.68
N ASP A 135 -27.67 11.19 38.90
CA ASP A 135 -27.05 10.35 39.93
C ASP A 135 -25.94 9.44 39.39
N TYR A 136 -25.32 9.80 38.26
CA TYR A 136 -24.26 9.00 37.66
C TYR A 136 -23.02 8.91 38.58
N HIS A 137 -22.42 7.73 38.62
CA HIS A 137 -21.48 7.33 39.68
C HIS A 137 -20.10 8.01 39.60
N MET A 138 -19.81 8.72 38.50
CA MET A 138 -18.55 9.44 38.29
C MET A 138 -18.79 10.79 37.62
N LEU A 139 -17.77 11.64 37.60
CA LEU A 139 -17.81 12.91 36.86
C LEU A 139 -17.77 12.65 35.36
N ILE A 140 -18.64 13.35 34.63
CA ILE A 140 -18.78 13.21 33.17
C ILE A 140 -18.63 14.54 32.43
N LYS A 141 -18.36 15.64 33.14
CA LYS A 141 -17.92 16.90 32.54
C LYS A 141 -16.71 16.68 31.64
N GLY A 142 -16.81 17.22 30.42
CA GLY A 142 -15.81 17.06 29.37
C GLY A 142 -16.20 16.05 28.29
N ASN A 143 -17.19 15.18 28.54
CA ASN A 143 -17.77 14.32 27.52
C ASN A 143 -18.68 15.14 26.59
N ASN A 144 -18.08 15.88 25.66
CA ASN A 144 -18.80 16.80 24.79
C ASN A 144 -19.84 16.09 23.89
N ASP A 145 -19.55 14.88 23.46
CA ASP A 145 -20.45 14.04 22.66
C ASP A 145 -21.80 13.81 23.37
N LEU A 146 -21.80 13.64 24.70
CA LEU A 146 -22.99 13.46 25.52
C LEU A 146 -23.97 14.63 25.46
N LEU A 147 -23.49 15.84 25.16
CA LEU A 147 -24.33 17.03 25.07
C LEU A 147 -25.34 16.96 23.92
N SER A 148 -25.14 16.07 22.94
CA SER A 148 -26.19 15.77 21.96
C SER A 148 -27.44 15.13 22.59
N ILE A 149 -27.29 14.48 23.75
CA ILE A 149 -28.39 13.91 24.54
C ILE A 149 -28.86 14.89 25.62
N THR A 150 -27.93 15.51 26.36
CA THR A 150 -28.30 16.28 27.56
C THR A 150 -28.52 17.77 27.33
N LYS A 151 -27.99 18.32 26.22
CA LYS A 151 -28.15 19.73 25.82
C LYS A 151 -28.35 19.87 24.30
N PRO A 152 -29.36 19.19 23.71
CA PRO A 152 -29.61 19.19 22.26
C PRO A 152 -29.77 20.60 21.69
N ASP A 153 -30.43 21.51 22.41
CA ASP A 153 -30.65 22.90 21.97
C ASP A 153 -29.34 23.67 21.77
N ILE A 154 -28.33 23.42 22.61
CA ILE A 154 -27.02 24.07 22.48
C ILE A 154 -26.31 23.54 21.23
N ILE A 155 -26.27 22.22 21.07
CA ILE A 155 -25.59 21.58 19.93
C ILE A 155 -26.27 21.96 18.61
N GLY A 156 -27.60 21.87 18.54
CA GLY A 156 -28.38 22.32 17.39
C GLY A 156 -28.18 23.80 17.07
N GLY A 157 -28.11 24.66 18.09
CA GLY A 157 -27.80 26.08 17.94
C GLY A 157 -26.39 26.35 17.41
N ILE A 158 -25.40 25.51 17.73
CA ILE A 158 -24.04 25.61 17.16
C ILE A 158 -24.06 25.24 15.67
N TYR A 159 -24.74 24.15 15.28
CA TYR A 159 -24.92 23.78 13.88
C TYR A 159 -25.57 24.90 13.08
N GLU A 160 -26.66 25.48 13.60
CA GLU A 160 -27.38 26.57 12.92
C GLU A 160 -26.47 27.79 12.71
N LYS A 161 -25.62 28.14 13.69
CA LYS A 161 -24.66 29.23 13.54
C LYS A 161 -23.63 28.95 12.43
N TYR A 162 -23.03 27.77 12.36
CA TYR A 162 -22.08 27.47 11.29
C TYR A 162 -22.75 27.48 9.90
N LEU A 163 -23.99 26.99 9.81
CA LEU A 163 -24.75 26.99 8.55
C LEU A 163 -25.21 28.38 8.08
N VAL A 164 -25.66 29.22 9.02
CA VAL A 164 -26.28 30.52 8.70
C VAL A 164 -25.26 31.65 8.75
N GLU A 165 -24.50 31.76 9.84
CA GLU A 165 -23.48 32.82 10.02
C GLU A 165 -22.17 32.45 9.33
N GLY A 166 -21.70 31.22 9.51
CA GLY A 166 -20.45 30.74 8.91
C GLY A 166 -20.56 30.43 7.41
N GLY A 167 -21.78 30.16 6.92
CA GLY A 167 -22.01 29.81 5.52
C GLY A 167 -21.54 28.40 5.13
N SER A 168 -21.26 27.53 6.09
CA SER A 168 -20.86 26.14 5.84
C SER A 168 -21.92 25.39 5.03
N GLN A 169 -21.47 24.47 4.18
CA GLN A 169 -22.34 23.58 3.42
C GLN A 169 -22.29 22.15 3.95
N LEU A 170 -21.19 21.76 4.57
CA LEU A 170 -20.98 20.48 5.24
C LEU A 170 -20.83 20.75 6.74
N ILE A 171 -21.49 19.95 7.58
CA ILE A 171 -21.49 20.07 9.05
C ILE A 171 -21.06 18.75 9.67
N GLY A 172 -20.06 18.78 10.54
CA GLY A 172 -19.60 17.64 11.31
C GLY A 172 -20.53 17.30 12.47
N THR A 173 -20.87 16.03 12.66
CA THR A 173 -21.60 15.57 13.85
C THR A 173 -20.73 15.71 15.11
N ASN A 174 -21.37 15.89 16.27
CA ASN A 174 -20.71 15.97 17.58
C ASN A 174 -20.43 14.55 18.10
N THR A 175 -19.61 13.80 17.35
CA THR A 175 -19.40 12.35 17.54
C THR A 175 -17.93 11.94 17.54
N PHE A 176 -17.03 12.90 17.78
CA PHE A 176 -15.59 12.70 17.76
C PHE A 176 -15.12 11.58 18.70
N SER A 177 -15.78 11.43 19.85
CA SER A 177 -15.44 10.45 20.89
C SER A 177 -16.55 9.40 21.10
N SER A 178 -17.50 9.28 20.16
CA SER A 178 -18.66 8.40 20.27
C SER A 178 -18.33 6.97 19.86
N THR A 179 -17.35 6.36 20.52
CA THR A 179 -16.92 4.97 20.35
C THR A 179 -16.87 4.24 21.69
N THR A 180 -16.99 2.92 21.70
CA THR A 180 -16.89 2.11 22.93
C THR A 180 -15.56 2.33 23.65
N ILE A 181 -14.48 2.57 22.89
CA ILE A 181 -13.14 2.79 23.43
C ILE A 181 -13.03 4.12 24.17
N ALA A 182 -13.48 5.23 23.56
CA ALA A 182 -13.36 6.55 24.17
C ALA A 182 -14.39 6.76 25.30
N GLN A 183 -15.62 6.24 25.15
CA GLN A 183 -16.65 6.36 26.19
C GLN A 183 -16.38 5.47 27.41
N ALA A 184 -15.40 4.56 27.35
CA ALA A 184 -14.95 3.81 28.52
C ALA A 184 -14.34 4.69 29.61
N ASP A 185 -13.78 5.85 29.26
CA ASP A 185 -13.26 6.83 30.22
C ASP A 185 -14.39 7.44 31.09
N TYR A 186 -15.64 7.29 30.67
CA TYR A 186 -16.86 7.76 31.35
C TYR A 186 -17.81 6.60 31.74
N ASP A 187 -17.41 5.34 31.54
CA ASP A 187 -18.26 4.14 31.72
C ASP A 187 -19.59 4.15 30.92
N MET A 188 -19.61 4.85 29.77
CA MET A 188 -20.80 5.10 28.94
C MET A 188 -20.84 4.28 27.64
N GLN A 189 -20.15 3.14 27.58
CA GLN A 189 -20.04 2.30 26.38
C GLN A 189 -21.39 1.72 25.91
N SER A 190 -22.44 1.75 26.72
CA SER A 190 -23.78 1.35 26.29
C SER A 190 -24.49 2.39 25.43
N LEU A 191 -24.01 3.64 25.41
CA LEU A 191 -24.67 4.77 24.74
C LEU A 191 -24.17 5.02 23.31
N ILE A 192 -23.24 4.21 22.77
CA ILE A 192 -22.56 4.52 21.50
C ILE A 192 -23.54 4.68 20.34
N TYR A 193 -24.47 3.76 20.17
CA TYR A 193 -25.50 3.89 19.14
C TYR A 193 -26.29 5.20 19.32
N GLU A 194 -26.75 5.46 20.54
CA GLU A 194 -27.59 6.63 20.88
C GLU A 194 -26.86 7.96 20.65
N LEU A 195 -25.61 8.08 21.12
CA LEU A 195 -24.78 9.27 20.94
C LEU A 195 -24.62 9.62 19.45
N ASN A 196 -24.29 8.61 18.64
CA ASN A 196 -24.12 8.79 17.20
C ASN A 196 -25.45 9.10 16.49
N TYR A 197 -26.52 8.39 16.83
CA TYR A 197 -27.85 8.58 16.25
C TYR A 197 -28.39 9.98 16.56
N ASP A 198 -28.41 10.39 17.83
CA ASP A 198 -28.95 11.67 18.25
C ASP A 198 -28.14 12.84 17.69
N SER A 199 -26.81 12.73 17.66
CA SER A 199 -25.96 13.77 17.09
C SER A 199 -26.17 13.93 15.58
N ALA A 200 -26.21 12.82 14.83
CA ALA A 200 -26.49 12.84 13.40
C ALA A 200 -27.89 13.36 13.09
N ARG A 201 -28.89 12.94 13.88
CA ARG A 201 -30.28 13.41 13.78
C ARG A 201 -30.37 14.93 13.98
N LEU A 202 -29.75 15.45 15.05
CA LEU A 202 -29.73 16.89 15.32
C LEU A 202 -29.13 17.66 14.14
N ALA A 203 -27.96 17.23 13.66
CA ALA A 203 -27.33 17.84 12.50
C ALA A 203 -28.22 17.78 11.26
N ARG A 204 -28.91 16.65 11.04
CA ARG A 204 -29.82 16.44 9.91
C ARG A 204 -31.02 17.37 9.95
N GLU A 205 -31.72 17.45 11.09
CA GLU A 205 -32.88 18.32 11.26
C GLU A 205 -32.53 19.80 11.07
N VAL A 206 -31.38 20.25 11.57
CA VAL A 206 -30.91 21.62 11.35
C VAL A 206 -30.52 21.84 9.88
N CYS A 207 -29.83 20.89 9.25
CA CYS A 207 -29.52 20.96 7.82
C CYS A 207 -30.79 21.02 6.96
N ASP A 208 -31.81 20.21 7.24
CA ASP A 208 -33.12 20.26 6.58
C ASP A 208 -33.77 21.63 6.74
N LYS A 209 -33.83 22.15 7.97
CA LYS A 209 -34.40 23.46 8.29
C LYS A 209 -33.75 24.56 7.48
N VAL A 210 -32.43 24.59 7.42
CA VAL A 210 -31.69 25.64 6.70
C VAL A 210 -31.74 25.42 5.17
N THR A 211 -31.71 24.18 4.68
CA THR A 211 -31.94 23.87 3.25
C THR A 211 -33.34 24.27 2.80
N ALA A 212 -34.37 24.11 3.62
CA ALA A 212 -35.73 24.55 3.26
C ALA A 212 -35.84 26.07 3.07
N GLN A 213 -34.98 26.86 3.73
CA GLN A 213 -34.93 28.32 3.56
C GLN A 213 -34.22 28.72 2.25
N ASP A 214 -33.21 27.96 1.83
CA ASP A 214 -32.54 28.13 0.55
C ASP A 214 -32.22 26.76 -0.10
N PRO A 215 -33.17 26.23 -0.91
CA PRO A 215 -33.01 24.94 -1.58
C PRO A 215 -31.89 24.92 -2.64
N THR A 216 -31.38 26.09 -3.06
CA THR A 216 -30.31 26.17 -4.06
C THR A 216 -28.94 25.79 -3.49
N LYS A 217 -28.82 25.80 -2.15
CA LYS A 217 -27.64 25.37 -1.40
C LYS A 217 -28.03 24.20 -0.48
N PRO A 218 -27.98 22.95 -0.93
CA PRO A 218 -28.23 21.79 -0.06
C PRO A 218 -27.14 21.70 1.03
N ARG A 219 -27.54 21.38 2.27
CA ARG A 219 -26.65 21.19 3.43
C ARG A 219 -26.51 19.69 3.72
N PHE A 220 -25.28 19.25 3.96
CA PHE A 220 -24.93 17.84 4.16
C PHE A 220 -24.41 17.58 5.57
N VAL A 221 -24.86 16.46 6.14
CA VAL A 221 -24.37 15.98 7.43
C VAL A 221 -23.17 15.09 7.20
N VAL A 222 -22.06 15.41 7.87
CA VAL A 222 -20.83 14.64 7.86
C VAL A 222 -20.71 13.90 9.19
N GLY A 223 -20.88 12.59 9.16
CA GLY A 223 -20.70 11.72 10.32
C GLY A 223 -19.22 11.65 10.71
N ALA A 224 -18.85 12.39 11.76
CA ALA A 224 -17.50 12.51 12.29
C ALA A 224 -17.08 11.27 13.09
N ILE A 225 -16.00 10.63 12.66
CA ILE A 225 -15.38 9.48 13.30
C ILE A 225 -13.98 9.91 13.73
N GLY A 226 -13.81 10.19 15.02
CA GLY A 226 -12.51 10.53 15.59
C GLY A 226 -11.61 9.30 15.82
N PRO A 227 -10.34 9.50 16.19
CA PRO A 227 -9.32 8.44 16.22
C PRO A 227 -9.34 7.55 17.48
N THR A 228 -10.29 7.76 18.40
CA THR A 228 -10.28 7.29 19.81
C THR A 228 -9.15 7.90 20.66
N ASN A 229 -9.05 7.51 21.93
CA ASN A 229 -7.97 7.87 22.86
C ASN A 229 -6.84 6.82 22.94
N ARG A 230 -6.85 5.76 22.11
CA ARG A 230 -5.87 4.66 22.14
C ARG A 230 -5.11 4.54 20.82
N THR A 231 -3.86 4.09 20.88
CA THR A 231 -3.03 3.75 19.71
C THR A 231 -3.00 2.23 19.48
N ALA A 232 -2.99 1.81 18.21
CA ALA A 232 -2.80 0.42 17.82
C ALA A 232 -1.39 0.15 17.27
N SER A 233 -0.70 1.16 16.71
CA SER A 233 0.66 0.99 16.18
C SER A 233 1.75 1.22 17.24
N ILE A 234 1.48 2.10 18.21
CA ILE A 234 2.44 2.52 19.24
C ILE A 234 2.20 1.78 20.56
N SER A 235 3.28 1.33 21.20
CA SER A 235 3.20 0.74 22.55
C SER A 235 2.98 1.80 23.63
N PRO A 236 2.09 1.57 24.60
CA PRO A 236 1.96 2.42 25.79
C PRO A 236 3.08 2.24 26.81
N ASP A 237 3.85 1.14 26.72
CA ASP A 237 4.94 0.81 27.65
C ASP A 237 6.28 0.91 26.93
N VAL A 238 7.14 1.81 27.42
CA VAL A 238 8.48 2.03 26.89
C VAL A 238 9.38 0.79 27.07
N ASN A 239 9.08 -0.07 28.05
CA ASN A 239 9.87 -1.28 28.33
C ASN A 239 9.38 -2.51 27.55
N ASP A 240 8.15 -2.49 27.06
CA ASP A 240 7.58 -3.56 26.24
C ASP A 240 7.11 -3.00 24.89
N PRO A 241 7.94 -3.09 23.82
CA PRO A 241 7.56 -2.62 22.49
C PRO A 241 6.38 -3.42 21.88
N THR A 242 5.96 -4.52 22.50
CA THR A 242 4.86 -5.38 22.03
C THR A 242 3.52 -5.12 22.72
N ALA A 243 3.51 -4.34 23.81
CA ALA A 243 2.27 -3.97 24.49
C ALA A 243 1.39 -3.08 23.59
N ARG A 244 0.07 -3.18 23.70
CA ARG A 244 -0.90 -2.37 22.94
C ARG A 244 -2.13 -2.08 23.80
N ASN A 245 -2.68 -0.87 23.64
CA ASN A 245 -3.87 -0.41 24.38
C ASN A 245 -5.18 -0.96 23.81
N CYS A 246 -5.17 -1.30 22.53
CA CYS A 246 -6.30 -1.84 21.79
C CYS A 246 -5.78 -2.73 20.65
N THR A 247 -6.67 -3.57 20.15
CA THR A 247 -6.46 -4.43 18.99
C THR A 247 -7.17 -3.86 17.76
N PHE A 248 -6.75 -4.31 16.58
CA PHE A 248 -7.43 -3.95 15.32
C PHE A 248 -8.91 -4.33 15.34
N ASP A 249 -9.24 -5.52 15.85
CA ASP A 249 -10.61 -6.03 15.88
C ASP A 249 -11.51 -5.24 16.85
N GLU A 250 -11.00 -4.84 18.02
CA GLU A 250 -11.72 -3.96 18.96
C GLU A 250 -12.03 -2.59 18.33
N LEU A 251 -11.08 -2.03 17.57
CA LEU A 251 -11.28 -0.78 16.83
C LEU A 251 -12.34 -0.96 15.74
N VAL A 252 -12.27 -2.04 14.95
CA VAL A 252 -13.27 -2.34 13.91
C VAL A 252 -14.68 -2.45 14.51
N GLU A 253 -14.84 -3.18 15.61
CA GLU A 253 -16.15 -3.31 16.28
C GLU A 253 -16.67 -1.95 16.77
N ALA A 254 -15.81 -1.15 17.40
CA ALA A 254 -16.16 0.18 17.90
C ALA A 254 -16.61 1.11 16.77
N TYR A 255 -15.87 1.15 15.67
CA TYR A 255 -16.19 2.00 14.51
C TYR A 255 -17.40 1.49 13.73
N TYR A 256 -17.61 0.17 13.64
CA TYR A 256 -18.77 -0.39 12.95
C TYR A 256 -20.07 0.02 13.65
N GLU A 257 -20.13 -0.07 14.98
CA GLU A 257 -21.29 0.38 15.77
C GLU A 257 -21.55 1.87 15.59
N GLN A 258 -20.49 2.69 15.62
CA GLN A 258 -20.58 4.12 15.35
C GLN A 258 -21.14 4.40 13.95
N CYS A 259 -20.68 3.71 12.91
CA CYS A 259 -21.18 3.87 11.54
C CYS A 259 -22.69 3.60 11.45
N VAL A 260 -23.17 2.54 12.10
CA VAL A 260 -24.61 2.21 12.11
C VAL A 260 -25.41 3.35 12.74
N GLY A 261 -25.00 3.86 13.91
CA GLY A 261 -25.70 4.96 14.58
C GLY A 261 -25.72 6.25 13.73
N LEU A 262 -24.58 6.63 13.14
CA LEU A 262 -24.45 7.83 12.31
C LEU A 262 -25.36 7.78 11.08
N VAL A 263 -25.40 6.64 10.38
CA VAL A 263 -26.19 6.49 9.15
C VAL A 263 -27.67 6.37 9.46
N ASP A 264 -28.04 5.62 10.51
CA ASP A 264 -29.43 5.58 10.99
C ASP A 264 -29.93 6.98 11.41
N GLY A 265 -29.05 7.82 11.96
CA GLY A 265 -29.34 9.20 12.33
C GLY A 265 -29.35 10.20 11.16
N GLY A 266 -29.00 9.77 9.94
CA GLY A 266 -29.17 10.58 8.73
C GLY A 266 -27.90 11.25 8.18
N ALA A 267 -26.72 10.74 8.52
CA ALA A 267 -25.46 11.16 7.89
C ALA A 267 -25.47 10.95 6.36
N ASP A 268 -24.90 11.91 5.62
CA ASP A 268 -24.77 11.88 4.16
C ASP A 268 -23.39 11.44 3.69
N ILE A 269 -22.39 11.70 4.53
CA ILE A 269 -20.97 11.51 4.30
C ILE A 269 -20.40 10.96 5.60
N LEU A 270 -19.42 10.07 5.53
CA LEU A 270 -18.63 9.68 6.70
C LEU A 270 -17.23 10.29 6.58
N ILE A 271 -16.70 10.80 7.69
CA ILE A 271 -15.33 11.29 7.76
C ILE A 271 -14.56 10.59 8.88
N VAL A 272 -13.43 9.96 8.55
CA VAL A 272 -12.46 9.51 9.55
C VAL A 272 -11.45 10.62 9.71
N GLU A 273 -11.42 11.27 10.87
CA GLU A 273 -10.66 12.49 11.07
C GLU A 273 -9.69 12.46 12.24
N THR A 274 -8.79 13.46 12.25
CA THR A 274 -7.75 13.64 13.25
C THR A 274 -6.88 12.40 13.42
N ILE A 275 -6.55 11.74 12.30
CA ILE A 275 -5.80 10.50 12.33
C ILE A 275 -4.36 10.79 12.76
N PHE A 276 -4.05 10.45 14.01
CA PHE A 276 -2.68 10.44 14.54
C PHE A 276 -1.99 9.08 14.35
N ASP A 277 -2.75 7.99 14.26
CA ASP A 277 -2.29 6.61 14.07
C ASP A 277 -2.98 5.99 12.85
N THR A 278 -2.20 5.72 11.80
CA THR A 278 -2.75 5.16 10.56
C THR A 278 -3.30 3.75 10.73
N LEU A 279 -2.86 2.97 11.73
CA LEU A 279 -3.43 1.66 11.98
C LEU A 279 -4.87 1.77 12.50
N ASN A 280 -5.16 2.77 13.34
CA ASN A 280 -6.52 3.11 13.76
C ASN A 280 -7.37 3.51 12.54
N ALA A 281 -6.82 4.33 11.64
CA ALA A 281 -7.54 4.72 10.44
C ALA A 281 -7.83 3.54 9.52
N LYS A 282 -6.90 2.59 9.38
CA LYS A 282 -7.15 1.36 8.61
C LYS A 282 -8.26 0.53 9.25
N ALA A 283 -8.34 0.45 10.57
CA ALA A 283 -9.46 -0.22 11.27
C ALA A 283 -10.80 0.52 11.04
N ALA A 284 -10.81 1.86 11.11
CA ALA A 284 -11.99 2.66 10.81
C ALA A 284 -12.46 2.49 9.36
N VAL A 285 -11.53 2.57 8.39
CA VAL A 285 -11.78 2.34 6.96
C VAL A 285 -12.32 0.94 6.73
N PHE A 286 -11.76 -0.08 7.38
CA PHE A 286 -12.24 -1.45 7.31
C PHE A 286 -13.70 -1.53 7.78
N ALA A 287 -14.00 -0.99 8.97
CA ALA A 287 -15.35 -0.97 9.54
C ALA A 287 -16.36 -0.22 8.65
N VAL A 288 -15.98 0.95 8.11
CA VAL A 288 -16.79 1.71 7.17
C VAL A 288 -17.07 0.89 5.92
N ASN A 289 -16.04 0.32 5.28
CA ASN A 289 -16.22 -0.46 4.07
C ASN A 289 -17.10 -1.70 4.31
N GLU A 290 -16.91 -2.41 5.43
CA GLU A 290 -17.78 -3.52 5.80
C GLU A 290 -19.23 -3.05 5.99
N TYR A 291 -19.44 -1.94 6.68
CA TYR A 291 -20.78 -1.37 6.83
C TYR A 291 -21.42 -1.05 5.48
N LEU A 292 -20.70 -0.38 4.57
CA LEU A 292 -21.22 -0.02 3.26
C LEU A 292 -21.52 -1.25 2.38
N GLU A 293 -20.69 -2.29 2.44
CA GLU A 293 -20.94 -3.57 1.77
C GLU A 293 -22.16 -4.29 2.37
N HIS A 294 -22.25 -4.39 3.71
CA HIS A 294 -23.35 -5.04 4.42
C HIS A 294 -24.71 -4.33 4.23
N ALA A 295 -24.68 -3.00 4.21
CA ALA A 295 -25.87 -2.17 3.97
C ALA A 295 -26.19 -2.02 2.48
N ASN A 296 -25.23 -2.32 1.60
CA ASN A 296 -25.34 -2.17 0.14
C ASN A 296 -25.73 -0.73 -0.26
N VAL A 297 -25.04 0.26 0.32
CA VAL A 297 -25.29 1.71 0.12
C VAL A 297 -24.06 2.42 -0.43
N ASP A 298 -24.27 3.54 -1.13
CA ASP A 298 -23.23 4.49 -1.48
C ASP A 298 -23.26 5.68 -0.53
N ILE A 299 -22.29 5.74 0.38
CA ILE A 299 -22.03 6.89 1.24
C ILE A 299 -20.57 7.32 1.01
N PRO A 300 -20.30 8.56 0.57
CA PRO A 300 -18.94 9.04 0.37
C PRO A 300 -18.12 9.03 1.67
N LEU A 301 -16.86 8.59 1.56
CA LEU A 301 -15.90 8.57 2.65
C LEU A 301 -14.85 9.67 2.45
N ILE A 302 -14.65 10.50 3.48
CA ILE A 302 -13.56 11.48 3.59
C ILE A 302 -12.56 10.98 4.64
N ILE A 303 -11.27 11.22 4.42
CA ILE A 303 -10.20 10.79 5.34
C ILE A 303 -9.29 11.98 5.65
N SER A 304 -9.11 12.32 6.92
CA SER A 304 -8.31 13.46 7.37
C SER A 304 -7.19 13.06 8.33
N GLY A 305 -5.95 13.25 7.88
CA GLY A 305 -4.75 13.03 8.68
C GLY A 305 -4.41 14.19 9.61
N THR A 306 -3.65 13.93 10.67
CA THR A 306 -3.06 14.97 11.52
C THR A 306 -1.56 14.76 11.65
N LEU A 307 -0.80 15.83 11.39
CA LEU A 307 0.65 15.87 11.55
C LEU A 307 0.97 16.62 12.85
N VAL A 308 1.75 15.99 13.72
CA VAL A 308 1.91 16.47 15.10
C VAL A 308 2.93 17.60 15.24
N ASP A 309 3.87 17.72 14.31
CA ASP A 309 4.92 18.72 14.34
C ASP A 309 5.48 19.05 12.94
N GLN A 310 6.53 19.88 12.92
CA GLN A 310 7.24 20.31 11.71
C GLN A 310 8.09 19.22 11.04
N SER A 311 8.19 18.01 11.62
CA SER A 311 8.80 16.86 10.91
C SER A 311 7.93 16.41 9.74
N GLY A 312 6.64 16.78 9.73
CA GLY A 312 5.69 16.39 8.71
C GLY A 312 5.25 14.93 8.79
N ARG A 313 5.36 14.34 9.99
CA ARG A 313 4.95 12.96 10.26
C ARG A 313 3.72 12.90 11.16
N THR A 314 2.94 11.83 11.02
CA THR A 314 1.90 11.48 11.99
C THR A 314 2.53 11.15 13.35
N LEU A 315 1.74 11.04 14.42
CA LEU A 315 2.24 10.57 15.71
C LEU A 315 2.91 9.18 15.58
N SER A 316 2.34 8.35 14.71
CA SER A 316 2.86 7.03 14.35
C SER A 316 3.98 7.07 13.29
N GLY A 317 4.62 8.22 13.07
CA GLY A 317 5.86 8.36 12.30
C GLY A 317 5.74 8.32 10.77
N GLN A 318 4.53 8.26 10.19
CA GLN A 318 4.34 8.16 8.74
C GLN A 318 4.45 9.51 8.04
N THR A 319 5.05 9.54 6.84
CA THR A 319 4.96 10.68 5.92
C THR A 319 3.55 10.80 5.31
N GLY A 320 3.20 11.96 4.73
CA GLY A 320 1.91 12.18 4.08
C GLY A 320 1.64 11.25 2.88
N GLU A 321 2.66 10.95 2.08
CA GLU A 321 2.60 10.02 0.95
C GLU A 321 2.43 8.58 1.43
N ALA A 322 3.15 8.19 2.49
CA ALA A 322 3.03 6.87 3.09
C ALA A 322 1.64 6.67 3.71
N PHE A 323 1.13 7.72 4.37
CA PHE A 323 -0.24 7.77 4.87
C PHE A 323 -1.24 7.54 3.73
N TYR A 324 -1.16 8.32 2.64
CA TYR A 324 -2.05 8.16 1.49
C TYR A 324 -1.95 6.77 0.88
N ALA A 325 -0.74 6.23 0.65
CA ALA A 325 -0.55 4.87 0.14
C ALA A 325 -1.21 3.80 1.03
N SER A 326 -1.20 4.01 2.36
CA SER A 326 -1.80 3.08 3.34
C SER A 326 -3.33 3.06 3.29
N ILE A 327 -3.96 4.21 3.01
CA ILE A 327 -5.43 4.38 3.00
C ILE A 327 -6.03 4.43 1.59
N ARG A 328 -5.21 4.47 0.53
CA ARG A 328 -5.62 4.60 -0.88
C ARG A 328 -6.67 3.56 -1.29
N HIS A 329 -6.57 2.35 -0.74
CA HIS A 329 -7.49 1.24 -1.01
C HIS A 329 -8.95 1.54 -0.62
N ALA A 330 -9.18 2.48 0.31
CA ALA A 330 -10.50 2.96 0.70
C ALA A 330 -11.20 3.74 -0.42
N LYS A 331 -10.42 4.29 -1.36
CA LYS A 331 -10.88 5.15 -2.46
C LYS A 331 -11.77 6.30 -1.95
N PRO A 332 -11.23 7.13 -1.02
CA PRO A 332 -12.00 8.24 -0.46
C PRO A 332 -12.34 9.26 -1.54
N ILE A 333 -13.50 9.92 -1.41
CA ILE A 333 -13.86 11.03 -2.31
C ILE A 333 -12.92 12.22 -2.08
N CYS A 334 -12.48 12.43 -0.84
CA CYS A 334 -11.61 13.52 -0.45
C CYS A 334 -10.64 13.08 0.66
N VAL A 335 -9.38 13.51 0.56
CA VAL A 335 -8.34 13.29 1.57
C VAL A 335 -7.72 14.61 2.00
N GLY A 336 -7.28 14.75 3.23
CA GLY A 336 -6.71 16.01 3.65
C GLY A 336 -6.06 15.98 5.01
N LEU A 337 -5.80 17.18 5.53
CA LEU A 337 -5.17 17.37 6.83
C LEU A 337 -6.04 18.27 7.73
N ASN A 338 -6.03 17.98 9.02
CA ASN A 338 -6.66 18.82 10.02
C ASN A 338 -5.92 18.86 11.36
N CYS A 339 -6.24 19.89 12.15
CA CYS A 339 -5.75 20.08 13.51
C CYS A 339 -4.22 20.22 13.62
N ALA A 340 -3.71 20.20 14.86
CA ALA A 340 -2.33 20.33 15.33
C ALA A 340 -1.55 21.59 14.90
N LEU A 341 -1.55 21.92 13.62
CA LEU A 341 -0.83 23.03 13.02
C LEU A 341 -1.80 24.12 12.55
N GLY A 342 -1.36 25.38 12.62
CA GLY A 342 -1.98 26.49 11.89
C GLY A 342 -1.75 26.34 10.37
N ALA A 343 -2.46 27.12 9.56
CA ALA A 343 -2.43 27.01 8.10
C ALA A 343 -1.00 27.19 7.52
N SER A 344 -0.28 28.23 7.96
CA SER A 344 1.09 28.51 7.49
C SER A 344 2.06 27.33 7.72
N ALA A 345 1.93 26.67 8.87
CA ALA A 345 2.75 25.52 9.26
C ALA A 345 2.38 24.24 8.51
N MET A 346 1.11 24.09 8.11
CA MET A 346 0.59 22.90 7.45
C MET A 346 0.87 22.88 5.93
N ALA A 347 1.09 24.05 5.34
CA ALA A 347 1.30 24.26 3.92
C ALA A 347 2.26 23.31 3.19
N PRO A 348 3.52 23.10 3.64
CA PRO A 348 4.45 22.22 2.92
C PRO A 348 3.93 20.77 2.86
N PHE A 349 3.22 20.33 3.90
CA PHE A 349 2.70 18.97 3.98
C PHE A 349 1.42 18.79 3.18
N LEU A 350 0.52 19.78 3.21
CA LEU A 350 -0.66 19.79 2.37
C LEU A 350 -0.29 19.79 0.89
N LYS A 351 0.73 20.56 0.48
CA LYS A 351 1.24 20.54 -0.90
C LYS A 351 1.69 19.13 -1.32
N ARG A 352 2.50 18.45 -0.48
CA ARG A 352 2.96 17.08 -0.77
C ARG A 352 1.80 16.09 -0.93
N LEU A 353 0.82 16.17 -0.03
CA LEU A 353 -0.39 15.36 -0.13
C LEU A 353 -1.19 15.69 -1.40
N ALA A 354 -1.33 16.98 -1.74
CA ALA A 354 -2.02 17.43 -2.94
C ALA A 354 -1.31 17.03 -4.24
N ASP A 355 0.02 16.90 -4.23
CA ASP A 355 0.80 16.44 -5.38
C ASP A 355 0.61 14.94 -5.65
N CYS A 356 0.27 14.15 -4.61
CA CYS A 356 0.21 12.68 -4.70
C CYS A 356 -1.22 12.10 -4.65
N ALA A 357 -2.19 12.83 -4.11
CA ALA A 357 -3.58 12.41 -3.98
C ALA A 357 -4.29 12.31 -5.33
N GLU A 358 -4.90 11.16 -5.60
CA GLU A 358 -5.68 10.93 -6.82
C GLU A 358 -7.14 11.36 -6.66
N CYS A 359 -7.59 11.69 -5.45
CA CYS A 359 -8.92 12.20 -5.16
C CYS A 359 -8.90 13.72 -4.90
N PHE A 360 -10.02 14.27 -4.44
CA PHE A 360 -10.11 15.67 -4.02
C PHE A 360 -9.35 15.90 -2.72
N VAL A 361 -8.95 17.14 -2.45
CA VAL A 361 -8.12 17.48 -1.28
C VAL A 361 -8.81 18.48 -0.37
N HIS A 362 -8.75 18.26 0.94
CA HIS A 362 -9.27 19.21 1.93
C HIS A 362 -8.22 19.68 2.93
N VAL A 363 -8.56 20.77 3.62
CA VAL A 363 -7.84 21.23 4.81
C VAL A 363 -8.77 21.91 5.79
N TYR A 364 -8.61 21.65 7.08
CA TYR A 364 -9.25 22.47 8.11
C TYR A 364 -8.29 22.70 9.28
N SER A 365 -7.67 23.88 9.26
CA SER A 365 -6.58 24.29 10.15
C SER A 365 -7.10 24.86 11.48
N ASN A 366 -6.24 24.86 12.50
CA ASN A 366 -6.54 25.55 13.77
C ASN A 366 -6.49 27.08 13.58
N ALA A 367 -7.15 27.81 14.48
CA ALA A 367 -7.03 29.27 14.61
C ALA A 367 -5.69 29.65 15.28
N GLY A 368 -4.59 29.28 14.63
CA GLY A 368 -3.24 29.45 15.15
C GLY A 368 -2.83 28.30 16.08
N LEU A 369 -1.67 28.48 16.73
CA LEU A 369 -1.22 27.57 17.79
C LEU A 369 -1.91 27.93 19.10
N PRO A 370 -2.20 26.94 19.97
CA PRO A 370 -2.78 27.22 21.27
C PRO A 370 -1.82 28.10 22.10
N ASN A 371 -2.36 29.14 22.74
CA ASN A 371 -1.61 30.00 23.64
C ASN A 371 -1.36 29.31 24.99
N ALA A 372 -0.58 29.94 25.87
CA ALA A 372 -0.20 29.36 27.17
C ALA A 372 -1.40 29.03 28.09
N MET A 373 -2.57 29.60 27.81
CA MET A 373 -3.82 29.35 28.54
C MET A 373 -4.75 28.35 27.81
N GLY A 374 -4.29 27.73 26.73
CA GLY A 374 -5.05 26.79 25.91
C GLY A 374 -6.09 27.44 24.99
N GLY A 375 -6.07 28.77 24.86
CA GLY A 375 -6.92 29.53 23.93
C GLY A 375 -6.29 29.69 22.55
N TYR A 376 -7.04 30.27 21.62
CA TYR A 376 -6.62 30.54 20.25
C TYR A 376 -6.76 32.04 19.96
N ASP A 377 -5.70 32.65 19.45
CA ASP A 377 -5.58 34.11 19.34
C ASP A 377 -5.81 34.63 17.91
N ASP A 378 -5.78 33.77 16.90
CA ASP A 378 -6.00 34.21 15.51
C ASP A 378 -7.41 34.78 15.36
N THR A 379 -7.50 35.94 14.71
CA THR A 379 -8.78 36.56 14.36
C THR A 379 -9.35 35.96 13.08
N PRO A 380 -10.64 36.20 12.75
CA PRO A 380 -11.21 35.82 11.46
C PRO A 380 -10.38 36.28 10.26
N GLN A 381 -9.81 37.48 10.33
CA GLN A 381 -8.96 38.04 9.27
C GLN A 381 -7.60 37.34 9.18
N ASP A 382 -7.02 36.94 10.31
CA ASP A 382 -5.76 36.19 10.33
C ASP A 382 -5.95 34.80 9.70
N MET A 383 -6.94 34.02 10.17
CA MET A 383 -7.23 32.71 9.58
C MET A 383 -7.58 32.81 8.09
N ALA A 384 -8.35 33.81 7.67
CA ALA A 384 -8.68 34.01 6.26
C ALA A 384 -7.43 34.29 5.41
N ARG A 385 -6.55 35.19 5.88
CA ARG A 385 -5.27 35.49 5.21
C ARG A 385 -4.40 34.24 5.09
N GLU A 386 -4.30 33.45 6.15
CA GLU A 386 -3.43 32.27 6.14
C GLU A 386 -4.00 31.10 5.33
N ASN A 387 -5.32 30.91 5.31
CA ASN A 387 -5.92 29.82 4.52
C ASN A 387 -6.07 30.17 3.03
N LEU A 388 -6.07 31.47 2.67
CA LEU A 388 -6.16 31.93 1.27
C LEU A 388 -5.07 31.29 0.39
N MET A 389 -3.86 31.10 0.92
CA MET A 389 -2.75 30.50 0.17
C MET A 389 -3.09 29.12 -0.38
N PHE A 390 -3.90 28.31 0.32
CA PHE A 390 -4.25 26.97 -0.15
C PHE A 390 -5.12 27.03 -1.40
N ALA A 391 -6.03 28.00 -1.44
CA ALA A 391 -6.93 28.25 -2.55
C ALA A 391 -6.18 28.88 -3.74
N GLU A 392 -5.32 29.88 -3.50
CA GLU A 392 -4.53 30.56 -4.54
C GLU A 392 -3.56 29.61 -5.25
N ASN A 393 -2.94 28.69 -4.51
CA ASN A 393 -2.05 27.69 -5.08
C ASN A 393 -2.79 26.50 -5.70
N GLY A 394 -4.13 26.46 -5.63
CA GLY A 394 -4.95 25.40 -6.21
C GLY A 394 -4.71 24.03 -5.55
N TRP A 395 -4.49 23.99 -4.22
CA TRP A 395 -4.20 22.76 -3.49
C TRP A 395 -5.43 22.06 -2.91
N VAL A 396 -6.58 22.73 -2.86
CA VAL A 396 -7.76 22.25 -2.13
C VAL A 396 -9.07 22.38 -2.89
N ASN A 397 -10.03 21.54 -2.50
CA ASN A 397 -11.40 21.46 -2.96
C ASN A 397 -12.41 21.74 -1.82
N MET A 398 -11.98 21.53 -0.57
CA MET A 398 -12.76 21.81 0.63
C MET A 398 -11.89 22.49 1.70
N ILE A 399 -12.41 23.52 2.36
CA ILE A 399 -11.76 24.22 3.46
C ILE A 399 -12.71 24.32 4.66
N GLY A 400 -12.20 24.15 5.87
CA GLY A 400 -12.93 24.40 7.13
C GLY A 400 -12.02 24.94 8.22
N GLY A 401 -12.48 24.87 9.47
CA GLY A 401 -11.70 25.19 10.65
C GLY A 401 -11.68 24.04 11.66
N CYS A 402 -10.61 23.92 12.43
CA CYS A 402 -10.51 23.01 13.56
C CYS A 402 -10.48 23.83 14.86
N CYS A 403 -9.63 23.49 15.83
CA CYS A 403 -9.65 24.07 17.16
C CYS A 403 -9.47 25.60 17.12
N GLY A 404 -10.27 26.32 17.90
CA GLY A 404 -10.27 27.79 17.95
C GLY A 404 -11.20 28.47 16.93
N SER A 405 -11.53 27.79 15.82
CA SER A 405 -12.35 28.39 14.76
C SER A 405 -13.81 28.56 15.17
N THR A 406 -14.45 29.62 14.65
CA THR A 406 -15.82 30.03 14.97
C THR A 406 -16.58 30.40 13.68
N PRO A 407 -17.91 30.56 13.70
CA PRO A 407 -18.66 30.94 12.49
C PRO A 407 -18.11 32.20 11.79
N PRO A 408 -17.72 33.29 12.50
CA PRO A 408 -17.00 34.41 11.87
C PRO A 408 -15.72 34.04 11.13
N HIS A 409 -14.93 33.08 11.63
CA HIS A 409 -13.72 32.62 10.94
C HIS A 409 -14.07 31.93 9.63
N ILE A 410 -15.06 31.03 9.65
CA ILE A 410 -15.50 30.31 8.44
C ILE A 410 -16.04 31.29 7.39
N ALA A 411 -16.83 32.27 7.80
CA ALA A 411 -17.35 33.30 6.91
C ALA A 411 -16.22 34.14 6.29
N ALA A 412 -15.21 34.52 7.09
CA ALA A 412 -14.05 35.26 6.60
C ALA A 412 -13.21 34.46 5.60
N ILE A 413 -12.99 33.16 5.85
CA ILE A 413 -12.31 32.27 4.91
C ILE A 413 -13.11 32.18 3.61
N GLN A 414 -14.42 31.94 3.70
CA GLN A 414 -15.30 31.80 2.54
C GLN A 414 -15.27 33.06 1.65
N GLU A 415 -15.31 34.25 2.25
CA GLU A 415 -15.22 35.51 1.52
C GLU A 415 -13.84 35.69 0.85
N ALA A 416 -12.75 35.31 1.53
CA ALA A 416 -11.41 35.44 1.00
C ALA A 416 -11.17 34.55 -0.24
N ILE A 417 -11.75 33.34 -0.27
CA ILE A 417 -11.52 32.36 -1.34
C ILE A 417 -12.55 32.40 -2.47
N LYS A 418 -13.54 33.31 -2.42
CA LYS A 418 -14.74 33.29 -3.30
C LYS A 418 -14.42 33.27 -4.81
N ASP A 419 -13.32 33.91 -5.21
CA ASP A 419 -12.89 34.05 -6.60
C ASP A 419 -11.81 33.02 -7.00
N CYS A 420 -11.39 32.16 -6.06
CA CYS A 420 -10.39 31.12 -6.29
C CYS A 420 -11.01 29.89 -6.97
N LYS A 421 -10.23 29.26 -7.85
CA LYS A 421 -10.63 27.99 -8.47
C LYS A 421 -10.26 26.81 -7.57
N PRO A 422 -11.09 25.75 -7.51
CA PRO A 422 -10.72 24.55 -6.79
C PRO A 422 -9.56 23.81 -7.47
N ARG A 423 -8.86 22.97 -6.70
CA ARG A 423 -7.83 22.07 -7.22
C ARG A 423 -8.39 21.17 -8.33
N PRO A 424 -7.77 21.12 -9.52
CA PRO A 424 -8.13 20.12 -10.52
C PRO A 424 -7.66 18.73 -10.06
N LEU A 425 -8.42 17.69 -10.38
CA LEU A 425 -7.94 16.32 -10.20
C LEU A 425 -6.72 16.07 -11.10
N PRO A 426 -5.75 15.24 -10.65
CA PRO A 426 -4.56 14.98 -11.44
C PRO A 426 -4.90 14.18 -12.71
N THR A 427 -4.07 14.29 -13.73
CA THR A 427 -4.13 13.39 -14.89
C THR A 427 -3.97 11.95 -14.42
N ARG A 428 -4.84 11.06 -14.89
CA ARG A 428 -4.77 9.62 -14.58
C ARG A 428 -3.48 9.05 -15.15
N LYS A 429 -2.60 8.62 -14.24
CA LYS A 429 -1.34 7.94 -14.56
C LYS A 429 -1.56 6.44 -14.72
N ALA A 430 -0.54 5.79 -15.28
CA ALA A 430 -0.47 4.34 -15.35
C ALA A 430 -0.60 3.71 -13.95
N PRO A 431 -1.37 2.62 -13.79
CA PRO A 431 -1.43 1.87 -12.54
C PRO A 431 -0.04 1.49 -12.04
N ARG A 432 0.19 1.68 -10.74
CA ARG A 432 1.49 1.49 -10.09
C ARG A 432 1.35 0.80 -8.74
N MET A 433 2.23 -0.16 -8.44
CA MET A 433 2.25 -0.76 -7.12
C MET A 433 2.86 0.23 -6.12
N TRP A 434 2.00 0.74 -5.24
CA TRP A 434 2.38 1.69 -4.21
C TRP A 434 2.22 1.05 -2.84
N LEU A 435 3.34 0.84 -2.16
CA LEU A 435 3.45 0.22 -0.84
C LEU A 435 3.88 1.27 0.18
N SER A 436 3.81 0.93 1.46
CA SER A 436 4.34 1.81 2.51
C SER A 436 4.77 1.07 3.76
N GLY A 437 5.85 1.57 4.37
CA GLY A 437 6.14 1.44 5.79
C GLY A 437 5.78 2.74 6.50
N LEU A 438 6.76 3.39 7.14
CA LEU A 438 6.71 4.80 7.55
C LEU A 438 6.93 5.75 6.37
N GLU A 439 7.58 5.27 5.32
CA GLU A 439 7.81 5.96 4.06
C GLU A 439 7.11 5.20 2.92
N ASP A 440 6.82 5.91 1.83
CA ASP A 440 6.14 5.32 0.69
C ASP A 440 7.15 4.70 -0.28
N PHE A 441 6.70 3.66 -0.99
CA PHE A 441 7.55 2.94 -1.92
C PHE A 441 6.79 2.59 -3.20
N VAL A 442 7.25 3.13 -4.33
CA VAL A 442 6.68 2.88 -5.66
C VAL A 442 7.57 1.90 -6.42
N VAL A 443 7.08 0.67 -6.62
CA VAL A 443 7.84 -0.45 -7.18
C VAL A 443 8.43 -0.13 -8.55
N GLU A 444 7.68 0.53 -9.42
CA GLU A 444 8.12 0.84 -10.79
C GLU A 444 9.31 1.81 -10.87
N SER A 445 9.61 2.53 -9.77
CA SER A 445 10.75 3.44 -9.69
C SER A 445 12.01 2.80 -9.10
N ALA A 446 11.89 1.59 -8.57
CA ALA A 446 12.97 0.94 -7.83
C ALA A 446 14.08 0.43 -8.74
N HIS A 447 15.32 0.65 -8.29
CA HIS A 447 16.50 0.00 -8.83
C HIS A 447 17.31 -0.57 -7.67
N ASN A 448 17.83 -1.78 -7.84
CA ASN A 448 18.70 -2.38 -6.82
C ASN A 448 20.14 -1.83 -6.90
N ASN A 449 20.97 -2.27 -5.95
CA ASN A 449 22.37 -1.88 -5.81
C ASN A 449 23.27 -2.25 -7.00
N VAL A 450 22.85 -3.18 -7.88
CA VAL A 450 23.56 -3.53 -9.11
C VAL A 450 23.02 -2.82 -10.36
N GLY A 451 22.05 -1.91 -10.20
CA GLY A 451 21.49 -1.10 -11.28
C GLY A 451 20.34 -1.75 -12.06
N LEU A 452 19.84 -2.92 -11.64
CA LEU A 452 18.68 -3.55 -12.26
C LEU A 452 17.38 -2.89 -11.78
N PRO A 453 16.36 -2.73 -12.63
CA PRO A 453 15.02 -2.25 -12.26
C PRO A 453 14.26 -3.35 -11.49
N PHE A 454 14.71 -3.65 -10.27
CA PHE A 454 14.33 -4.82 -9.50
C PHE A 454 14.20 -4.49 -8.02
N VAL A 455 13.14 -4.98 -7.39
CA VAL A 455 12.90 -4.82 -5.95
C VAL A 455 13.47 -6.02 -5.18
N ASN A 456 14.50 -5.74 -4.39
CA ASN A 456 15.01 -6.69 -3.38
C ASN A 456 14.03 -6.84 -2.21
N VAL A 457 13.46 -8.03 -2.05
CA VAL A 457 12.74 -8.45 -0.84
C VAL A 457 13.69 -9.25 0.04
N GLY A 458 13.97 -8.79 1.25
CA GLY A 458 14.96 -9.40 2.14
C GLY A 458 14.50 -10.72 2.75
N GLU A 459 15.19 -11.82 2.44
CA GLU A 459 14.80 -13.20 2.81
C GLU A 459 15.19 -13.67 4.23
N ARG A 460 15.96 -12.89 5.00
CA ARG A 460 16.66 -13.40 6.20
C ARG A 460 15.81 -13.43 7.47
N CYS A 461 14.67 -12.77 7.49
CA CYS A 461 13.69 -12.84 8.58
C CYS A 461 12.71 -14.01 8.37
N ASN A 462 13.28 -15.17 8.03
CA ASN A 462 12.56 -16.38 7.65
C ASN A 462 13.06 -17.57 8.47
N ILE A 463 12.16 -18.25 9.19
CA ILE A 463 12.54 -19.39 10.05
C ILE A 463 13.05 -20.59 9.24
N ALA A 464 12.47 -20.87 8.08
CA ALA A 464 12.91 -21.96 7.23
C ALA A 464 14.26 -21.66 6.54
N GLY A 465 14.49 -20.40 6.16
CA GLY A 465 15.66 -19.97 5.39
C GLY A 465 16.87 -19.53 6.20
N SER A 466 16.69 -19.04 7.43
CA SER A 466 17.74 -18.40 8.22
C SER A 466 17.96 -19.08 9.57
N ARG A 467 19.06 -19.84 9.68
CA ARG A 467 19.45 -20.54 10.93
C ARG A 467 19.59 -19.58 12.11
N LYS A 468 20.14 -18.38 11.89
CA LYS A 468 20.31 -17.36 12.94
C LYS A 468 18.95 -16.86 13.42
N PHE A 469 18.06 -16.52 12.49
CA PHE A 469 16.72 -16.02 12.80
C PHE A 469 15.89 -17.07 13.53
N LYS A 470 15.84 -18.30 13.01
CA LYS A 470 15.17 -19.44 13.65
C LYS A 470 15.61 -19.61 15.10
N ARG A 471 16.92 -19.67 15.36
CA ARG A 471 17.46 -19.80 16.71
C ARG A 471 16.98 -18.67 17.62
N LEU A 472 17.08 -17.41 17.17
CA LEU A 472 16.70 -16.25 17.99
C LEU A 472 15.21 -16.23 18.31
N VAL A 473 14.34 -16.50 17.33
CA VAL A 473 12.89 -16.56 17.54
C VAL A 473 12.51 -17.71 18.47
N MET A 474 13.10 -18.90 18.29
CA MET A 474 12.86 -20.05 19.17
C MET A 474 13.35 -19.81 20.60
N GLU A 475 14.44 -19.05 20.79
CA GLU A 475 14.96 -18.63 22.10
C GLU A 475 14.21 -17.42 22.68
N GLY A 476 13.21 -16.86 21.98
CA GLY A 476 12.46 -15.68 22.41
C GLY A 476 13.24 -14.36 22.35
N LYS A 477 14.39 -14.33 21.68
CA LYS A 477 15.30 -13.18 21.54
C LYS A 477 14.90 -12.28 20.36
N PHE A 478 13.70 -11.71 20.43
CA PHE A 478 13.15 -10.89 19.33
C PHE A 478 13.92 -9.59 19.09
N ALA A 479 14.56 -9.00 20.11
CA ALA A 479 15.40 -7.81 19.94
C ALA A 479 16.60 -8.10 19.01
N GLU A 480 17.34 -9.17 19.27
CA GLU A 480 18.44 -9.62 18.38
C GLU A 480 17.92 -10.06 16.99
N ALA A 481 16.65 -10.49 16.90
CA ALA A 481 16.02 -10.80 15.61
C ALA A 481 15.69 -9.52 14.82
N MET A 482 15.39 -8.39 15.47
CA MET A 482 15.23 -7.09 14.80
C MET A 482 16.52 -6.62 14.16
N ASP A 483 17.69 -6.88 14.77
CA ASP A 483 18.97 -6.55 14.15
C ASP A 483 19.12 -7.19 12.77
N ILE A 484 18.55 -8.39 12.56
CA ILE A 484 18.55 -9.04 11.24
C ILE A 484 17.66 -8.27 10.25
N ALA A 485 16.51 -7.77 10.68
CA ALA A 485 15.65 -6.94 9.82
C ALA A 485 16.36 -5.62 9.47
N LYS A 486 16.94 -4.95 10.47
CA LYS A 486 17.68 -3.70 10.30
C LYS A 486 18.86 -3.87 9.34
N ASP A 487 19.68 -4.90 9.55
CA ASP A 487 20.78 -5.27 8.66
C ASP A 487 20.29 -5.41 7.21
N GLN A 488 19.13 -6.03 6.97
CA GLN A 488 18.64 -6.20 5.60
C GLN A 488 18.30 -4.88 4.94
N VAL A 489 17.62 -3.98 5.66
CA VAL A 489 17.26 -2.66 5.13
C VAL A 489 18.51 -1.83 4.84
N GLU A 490 19.49 -1.84 5.75
CA GLU A 490 20.78 -1.15 5.54
C GLU A 490 21.57 -1.72 4.36
N ASN A 491 21.45 -3.02 4.08
CA ASN A 491 22.07 -3.69 2.95
C ASN A 491 21.24 -3.61 1.65
N GLY A 492 20.22 -2.74 1.58
CA GLY A 492 19.47 -2.47 0.34
C GLY A 492 18.27 -3.38 0.08
N ALA A 493 17.68 -3.98 1.12
CA ALA A 493 16.35 -4.54 1.03
C ALA A 493 15.31 -3.41 0.98
N HIS A 494 14.44 -3.43 -0.03
CA HIS A 494 13.34 -2.47 -0.17
C HIS A 494 12.09 -2.91 0.57
N ILE A 495 11.98 -4.21 0.87
CA ILE A 495 10.87 -4.86 1.56
C ILE A 495 11.49 -5.93 2.47
N VAL A 496 10.95 -6.14 3.67
CA VAL A 496 11.39 -7.22 4.57
C VAL A 496 10.36 -8.35 4.56
N ASP A 497 10.76 -9.54 4.14
CA ASP A 497 9.96 -10.78 4.24
C ASP A 497 10.03 -11.33 5.67
N VAL A 498 8.86 -11.62 6.25
CA VAL A 498 8.72 -12.13 7.62
C VAL A 498 7.98 -13.45 7.58
N ASN A 499 8.72 -14.55 7.70
CA ASN A 499 8.16 -15.90 7.77
C ASN A 499 8.44 -16.53 9.13
N VAL A 500 7.37 -17.03 9.77
CA VAL A 500 7.41 -17.66 11.09
C VAL A 500 6.90 -19.10 11.10
N ASP A 501 6.85 -19.75 9.94
CA ASP A 501 6.32 -21.10 9.81
C ASP A 501 7.31 -22.15 10.31
N ASP A 502 6.98 -22.80 11.43
CA ASP A 502 7.68 -23.98 11.94
C ASP A 502 6.73 -24.81 12.79
N GLY A 503 6.81 -26.15 12.70
CA GLY A 503 5.94 -27.05 13.45
C GLY A 503 6.13 -26.98 14.97
N MET A 504 7.26 -26.43 15.44
CA MET A 504 7.60 -26.30 16.86
C MET A 504 7.30 -24.91 17.44
N LEU A 505 6.79 -23.97 16.63
CA LEU A 505 6.55 -22.59 17.03
C LEU A 505 5.06 -22.24 17.03
N ASP A 506 4.64 -21.46 18.01
CA ASP A 506 3.38 -20.71 17.91
C ASP A 506 3.56 -19.57 16.91
N GLY A 507 3.34 -19.87 15.62
CA GLY A 507 3.53 -18.93 14.53
C GLY A 507 2.61 -17.71 14.64
N MET A 508 1.41 -17.85 15.20
CA MET A 508 0.50 -16.71 15.40
C MET A 508 1.09 -15.71 16.40
N ASN A 509 1.53 -16.18 17.57
CA ASN A 509 2.18 -15.33 18.56
C ASN A 509 3.50 -14.75 18.04
N ALA A 510 4.31 -15.55 17.33
CA ALA A 510 5.59 -15.11 16.78
C ALA A 510 5.42 -14.01 15.73
N MET A 511 4.47 -14.14 14.79
CA MET A 511 4.17 -13.12 13.78
C MET A 511 3.72 -11.82 14.45
N GLN A 512 2.75 -11.89 15.36
CA GLN A 512 2.25 -10.71 16.06
C GLN A 512 3.38 -10.02 16.84
N LYS A 513 4.17 -10.78 17.59
CA LYS A 513 5.27 -10.23 18.39
C LYS A 513 6.33 -9.56 17.52
N PHE A 514 6.72 -10.22 16.43
CA PHE A 514 7.72 -9.68 15.50
C PHE A 514 7.23 -8.38 14.85
N ILE A 515 6.02 -8.37 14.27
CA ILE A 515 5.49 -7.20 13.58
C ILE A 515 5.27 -6.04 14.55
N LYS A 516 4.73 -6.28 15.75
CA LYS A 516 4.56 -5.23 16.78
C LYS A 516 5.87 -4.55 17.16
N MET A 517 6.98 -5.30 17.21
CA MET A 517 8.31 -4.72 17.45
C MET A 517 8.82 -3.99 16.20
N ALA A 518 8.69 -4.60 15.03
CA ALA A 518 9.20 -4.06 13.78
C ALA A 518 8.55 -2.72 13.42
N VAL A 519 7.24 -2.54 13.66
CA VAL A 519 6.54 -1.27 13.39
C VAL A 519 6.95 -0.13 14.33
N THR A 520 7.51 -0.45 15.51
CA THR A 520 8.02 0.55 16.46
C THR A 520 9.49 0.89 16.24
N GLU A 521 10.20 0.14 15.40
CA GLU A 521 11.62 0.34 15.09
C GLU A 521 11.76 1.17 13.80
N PRO A 522 12.11 2.47 13.85
CA PRO A 522 12.08 3.35 12.67
C PRO A 522 12.97 2.90 11.52
N ASP A 523 14.13 2.31 11.82
CA ASP A 523 15.08 1.85 10.80
C ASP A 523 14.56 0.65 10.00
N VAL A 524 13.68 -0.14 10.61
CA VAL A 524 13.04 -1.31 10.00
C VAL A 524 11.72 -0.91 9.35
N SER A 525 10.88 -0.18 10.08
CA SER A 525 9.54 0.20 9.64
C SER A 525 9.50 1.24 8.53
N LYS A 526 10.61 1.92 8.19
CA LYS A 526 10.66 2.80 7.02
C LYS A 526 10.30 2.09 5.71
N VAL A 527 10.59 0.80 5.59
CA VAL A 527 10.22 -0.02 4.42
C VAL A 527 8.94 -0.84 4.66
N PRO A 528 8.22 -1.26 3.59
CA PRO A 528 7.09 -2.17 3.71
C PRO A 528 7.50 -3.57 4.20
N PHE A 529 6.54 -4.29 4.78
CA PHE A 529 6.67 -5.70 5.16
C PHE A 529 6.01 -6.62 4.14
N MET A 530 6.61 -7.79 3.90
CA MET A 530 5.99 -8.93 3.25
C MET A 530 5.66 -9.98 4.33
N ILE A 531 4.37 -10.16 4.60
CA ILE A 531 3.86 -11.06 5.65
C ILE A 531 3.77 -12.46 5.06
N ASP A 532 4.65 -13.36 5.51
CA ASP A 532 4.81 -14.69 4.94
C ASP A 532 4.33 -15.81 5.89
N SER A 533 3.31 -16.54 5.46
CA SER A 533 2.88 -17.78 6.10
C SER A 533 2.01 -18.63 5.16
N SER A 534 2.12 -19.95 5.30
CA SER A 534 1.23 -20.94 4.69
C SER A 534 -0.15 -21.03 5.35
N LYS A 535 -0.33 -20.41 6.53
CA LYS A 535 -1.57 -20.37 7.30
C LYS A 535 -2.17 -18.98 7.25
N PHE A 536 -3.38 -18.86 6.70
CA PHE A 536 -4.01 -17.55 6.47
C PHE A 536 -4.32 -16.81 7.78
N GLU A 537 -4.63 -17.53 8.85
CA GLU A 537 -4.86 -16.94 10.18
C GLU A 537 -3.60 -16.24 10.74
N ILE A 538 -2.39 -16.71 10.40
CA ILE A 538 -1.13 -16.08 10.78
C ILE A 538 -0.88 -14.83 9.93
N VAL A 539 -1.20 -14.90 8.63
CA VAL A 539 -1.14 -13.74 7.72
C VAL A 539 -2.03 -12.62 8.23
N GLU A 540 -3.30 -12.93 8.51
CA GLU A 540 -4.27 -11.96 9.01
C GLU A 540 -3.81 -11.35 10.34
N ALA A 541 -3.27 -12.16 11.24
CA ALA A 541 -2.71 -11.69 12.50
C ALA A 541 -1.56 -10.70 12.28
N GLY A 542 -0.69 -10.91 11.28
CA GLY A 542 0.37 -9.95 10.90
C GLY A 542 -0.19 -8.65 10.34
N LEU A 543 -1.16 -8.73 9.42
CA LEU A 543 -1.80 -7.57 8.78
C LEU A 543 -2.43 -6.61 9.78
N LYS A 544 -3.08 -7.16 10.82
CA LYS A 544 -3.73 -6.39 11.89
C LYS A 544 -2.74 -5.55 12.71
N TRP A 545 -1.43 -5.75 12.57
CA TRP A 545 -0.40 -4.94 13.20
C TRP A 545 0.40 -4.08 12.21
N CYS A 546 0.09 -4.12 10.91
CA CYS A 546 0.78 -3.33 9.90
C CYS A 546 0.07 -1.98 9.64
N GLN A 547 0.71 -0.89 10.08
CA GLN A 547 0.26 0.47 9.83
C GLN A 547 0.32 0.88 8.34
N GLY A 548 1.40 0.48 7.65
CA GLY A 548 1.59 0.74 6.21
C GLY A 548 0.76 -0.17 5.31
N LYS A 549 1.03 -0.12 4.00
CA LYS A 549 0.51 -1.05 3.00
C LYS A 549 1.53 -2.18 2.75
N PRO A 550 1.29 -3.39 3.29
CA PRO A 550 2.19 -4.53 3.17
C PRO A 550 1.92 -5.34 1.89
N ILE A 551 2.76 -6.35 1.65
CA ILE A 551 2.48 -7.46 0.73
C ILE A 551 2.17 -8.71 1.56
N VAL A 552 1.22 -9.52 1.13
CA VAL A 552 0.99 -10.87 1.68
C VAL A 552 1.65 -11.93 0.81
N ASN A 553 2.40 -12.84 1.43
CA ASN A 553 3.03 -13.99 0.79
C ASN A 553 2.57 -15.28 1.49
N SER A 554 1.57 -16.00 1.00
CA SER A 554 0.87 -15.85 -0.28
C SER A 554 -0.49 -16.51 -0.19
N ILE A 555 -1.30 -16.34 -1.25
CA ILE A 555 -2.51 -17.13 -1.47
C ILE A 555 -2.37 -17.96 -2.75
N SER A 556 -3.18 -19.00 -2.90
CA SER A 556 -3.17 -19.86 -4.10
C SER A 556 -4.48 -20.60 -4.30
N LEU A 557 -4.68 -21.17 -5.50
CA LEU A 557 -5.86 -21.96 -5.83
C LEU A 557 -5.82 -23.38 -5.23
N LYS A 558 -4.72 -23.77 -4.56
CA LYS A 558 -4.58 -25.05 -3.86
C LYS A 558 -5.73 -25.33 -2.88
N VAL A 559 -6.27 -24.29 -2.24
CA VAL A 559 -7.36 -24.39 -1.26
C VAL A 559 -8.76 -24.41 -1.91
N GLY A 560 -8.82 -24.41 -3.24
CA GLY A 560 -10.03 -24.23 -4.03
C GLY A 560 -10.40 -22.76 -4.23
N GLU A 561 -11.19 -22.51 -5.27
CA GLU A 561 -11.54 -21.17 -5.73
C GLU A 561 -12.31 -20.34 -4.68
N GLU A 562 -13.25 -20.93 -3.94
CA GLU A 562 -14.08 -20.19 -2.98
C GLU A 562 -13.25 -19.64 -1.81
N LYS A 563 -12.36 -20.46 -1.22
CA LYS A 563 -11.43 -20.01 -0.18
C LYS A 563 -10.41 -19.00 -0.72
N PHE A 564 -9.96 -19.17 -1.96
CA PHE A 564 -9.09 -18.20 -2.61
C PHE A 564 -9.77 -16.83 -2.74
N LYS A 565 -11.07 -16.80 -3.11
CA LYS A 565 -11.86 -15.56 -3.15
C LYS A 565 -12.06 -14.95 -1.77
N GLU A 566 -12.37 -15.76 -0.77
CA GLU A 566 -12.52 -15.33 0.63
C GLU A 566 -11.24 -14.64 1.14
N HIS A 567 -10.09 -15.30 0.97
CA HIS A 567 -8.80 -14.73 1.33
C HIS A 567 -8.54 -13.43 0.57
N ALA A 568 -8.76 -13.40 -0.75
CA ALA A 568 -8.56 -12.20 -1.56
C ALA A 568 -9.46 -11.03 -1.11
N LEU A 569 -10.73 -11.28 -0.76
CA LEU A 569 -11.62 -10.23 -0.25
C LEU A 569 -11.12 -9.67 1.09
N CYS A 570 -10.68 -10.54 2.01
CA CYS A 570 -10.08 -10.13 3.28
C CYS A 570 -8.84 -9.25 3.05
N LEU A 571 -7.91 -9.68 2.19
CA LEU A 571 -6.69 -8.93 1.88
C LEU A 571 -6.98 -7.57 1.23
N ARG A 572 -7.97 -7.51 0.33
CA ARG A 572 -8.44 -6.27 -0.30
C ARG A 572 -9.01 -5.30 0.74
N LYS A 573 -9.81 -5.79 1.69
CA LYS A 573 -10.36 -4.98 2.79
C LYS A 573 -9.28 -4.39 3.69
N HIS A 574 -8.19 -5.14 3.94
CA HIS A 574 -7.02 -4.64 4.66
C HIS A 574 -6.12 -3.70 3.83
N GLY A 575 -6.34 -3.61 2.51
CA GLY A 575 -5.57 -2.78 1.60
C GLY A 575 -4.18 -3.33 1.28
N ALA A 576 -3.96 -4.64 1.37
CA ALA A 576 -2.66 -5.27 1.12
C ALA A 576 -2.44 -5.57 -0.37
N ALA A 577 -1.19 -5.54 -0.82
CA ALA A 577 -0.78 -6.22 -2.06
C ALA A 577 -0.65 -7.73 -1.80
N VAL A 578 -0.67 -8.54 -2.86
CA VAL A 578 -0.76 -10.00 -2.70
C VAL A 578 0.16 -10.76 -3.65
N VAL A 579 0.95 -11.68 -3.10
CA VAL A 579 1.63 -12.73 -3.85
C VAL A 579 0.68 -13.90 -4.06
N VAL A 580 0.52 -14.29 -5.32
CA VAL A 580 -0.28 -15.43 -5.75
C VAL A 580 0.65 -16.49 -6.31
N MET A 581 0.78 -17.60 -5.60
CA MET A 581 1.59 -18.73 -6.03
C MET A 581 0.94 -19.42 -7.22
N ALA A 582 1.74 -19.85 -8.19
CA ALA A 582 1.30 -20.74 -9.26
C ALA A 582 1.13 -22.17 -8.73
N PHE A 583 0.10 -22.35 -7.88
CA PHE A 583 -0.29 -23.61 -7.26
C PHE A 583 -1.82 -23.69 -7.30
N ASP A 584 -2.35 -24.71 -7.96
CA ASP A 584 -3.79 -24.97 -8.04
C ASP A 584 -4.15 -26.35 -7.48
N GLU A 585 -5.38 -26.79 -7.72
CA GLU A 585 -5.90 -28.07 -7.27
C GLU A 585 -5.16 -29.28 -7.88
N GLN A 586 -4.40 -29.08 -8.97
CA GLN A 586 -3.60 -30.11 -9.65
C GLN A 586 -2.16 -30.18 -9.14
N GLY A 587 -1.71 -29.18 -8.37
CA GLY A 587 -0.37 -29.15 -7.80
C GLY A 587 0.39 -27.86 -8.10
N GLN A 588 1.70 -27.92 -7.86
CA GLN A 588 2.62 -26.81 -8.11
C GLN A 588 3.01 -26.76 -9.59
N ALA A 589 3.00 -25.56 -10.18
CA ALA A 589 3.36 -25.37 -11.58
C ALA A 589 4.85 -25.59 -11.86
N ALA A 590 5.18 -26.64 -12.61
CA ALA A 590 6.55 -26.93 -13.05
C ALA A 590 6.84 -26.43 -14.47
N SER A 591 5.95 -26.71 -15.43
CA SER A 591 6.09 -26.34 -16.83
C SER A 591 5.78 -24.87 -17.09
N ARG A 592 6.24 -24.32 -18.22
CA ARG A 592 5.86 -22.97 -18.68
C ARG A 592 4.35 -22.84 -18.82
N GLU A 593 3.71 -23.83 -19.45
CA GLU A 593 2.27 -23.83 -19.75
C GLU A 593 1.44 -23.79 -18.46
N ASP A 594 1.80 -24.58 -17.44
CA ASP A 594 1.09 -24.59 -16.17
C ASP A 594 1.25 -23.27 -15.40
N LYS A 595 2.46 -22.69 -15.42
CA LYS A 595 2.73 -21.39 -14.79
C LYS A 595 1.81 -20.31 -15.38
N VAL A 596 1.75 -20.21 -16.71
CA VAL A 596 0.90 -19.23 -17.41
C VAL A 596 -0.59 -19.51 -17.15
N ARG A 597 -1.02 -20.76 -17.27
CA ARG A 597 -2.42 -21.19 -17.08
C ARG A 597 -2.93 -20.80 -15.69
N ILE A 598 -2.17 -21.11 -14.64
CA ILE A 598 -2.58 -20.86 -13.25
C ILE A 598 -2.58 -19.36 -12.97
N CYS A 599 -1.52 -18.63 -13.33
CA CYS A 599 -1.46 -17.18 -13.13
C CYS A 599 -2.59 -16.46 -13.86
N LYS A 600 -2.92 -16.85 -15.10
CA LYS A 600 -4.02 -16.26 -15.85
C LYS A 600 -5.39 -16.54 -15.21
N ARG A 601 -5.63 -17.79 -14.77
CA ARG A 601 -6.87 -18.14 -14.05
C ARG A 601 -7.02 -17.32 -12.77
N SER A 602 -5.96 -17.23 -11.97
CA SER A 602 -5.96 -16.45 -10.74
C SER A 602 -6.18 -14.95 -11.00
N TYR A 603 -5.54 -14.39 -12.04
CA TYR A 603 -5.75 -13.00 -12.46
C TYR A 603 -7.22 -12.73 -12.77
N ASP A 604 -7.83 -13.57 -13.61
CA ASP A 604 -9.22 -13.40 -14.03
C ASP A 604 -10.20 -13.45 -12.86
N ILE A 605 -9.96 -14.33 -11.89
CA ILE A 605 -10.76 -14.39 -10.65
C ILE A 605 -10.59 -13.11 -9.84
N LEU A 606 -9.35 -12.66 -9.62
CA LEU A 606 -9.05 -11.53 -8.73
C LEU A 606 -9.59 -10.20 -9.27
N VAL A 607 -9.45 -9.93 -10.56
CA VAL A 607 -9.86 -8.63 -11.15
C VAL A 607 -11.37 -8.53 -11.44
N SER A 608 -12.09 -9.65 -11.35
CA SER A 608 -13.51 -9.76 -11.67
C SER A 608 -14.43 -9.62 -10.43
N GLU A 609 -15.74 -9.57 -10.67
CA GLU A 609 -16.76 -9.64 -9.61
C GLU A 609 -16.68 -11.00 -8.88
N PRO A 610 -16.77 -11.04 -7.53
CA PRO A 610 -17.04 -9.94 -6.60
C PRO A 610 -15.79 -9.26 -6.00
N ILE A 611 -14.57 -9.60 -6.45
CA ILE A 611 -13.33 -9.19 -5.78
C ILE A 611 -12.87 -7.80 -6.22
N TYR A 612 -12.72 -7.56 -7.52
CA TYR A 612 -12.16 -6.32 -8.07
C TYR A 612 -10.84 -5.91 -7.43
N TYR A 613 -9.93 -6.87 -7.27
CA TYR A 613 -8.58 -6.63 -6.76
C TYR A 613 -7.84 -5.71 -7.75
N PRO A 614 -7.16 -4.65 -7.29
CA PRO A 614 -6.36 -3.81 -8.17
C PRO A 614 -5.27 -4.64 -8.86
N PRO A 615 -5.22 -4.69 -10.20
CA PRO A 615 -4.25 -5.54 -10.90
C PRO A 615 -2.81 -5.13 -10.65
N GLU A 616 -2.55 -3.85 -10.37
CA GLU A 616 -1.23 -3.35 -9.97
C GLU A 616 -0.77 -3.86 -8.59
N ASP A 617 -1.66 -4.37 -7.75
CA ASP A 617 -1.36 -4.91 -6.42
C ASP A 617 -1.19 -6.45 -6.42
N ILE A 618 -1.32 -7.09 -7.58
CA ILE A 618 -1.12 -8.53 -7.76
C ILE A 618 0.34 -8.80 -8.14
N VAL A 619 1.00 -9.64 -7.35
CA VAL A 619 2.30 -10.23 -7.64
C VAL A 619 2.07 -11.72 -7.92
N PHE A 620 2.52 -12.24 -9.05
CA PHE A 620 2.56 -13.69 -9.26
C PHE A 620 3.93 -14.24 -8.84
N ASP A 621 3.94 -15.38 -8.17
CA ASP A 621 5.12 -16.24 -8.04
C ASP A 621 4.91 -17.49 -8.91
N PRO A 622 5.50 -17.53 -10.12
CA PRO A 622 5.42 -18.68 -11.01
C PRO A 622 6.20 -19.92 -10.51
N ASN A 623 6.72 -19.92 -9.28
CA ASN A 623 7.64 -20.89 -8.69
C ASN A 623 9.00 -20.94 -9.40
N ILE A 624 10.02 -20.37 -8.76
CA ILE A 624 11.41 -20.65 -9.09
C ILE A 624 11.79 -22.02 -8.51
N LEU A 625 12.09 -22.98 -9.39
CA LEU A 625 12.45 -24.35 -9.03
C LEU A 625 13.95 -24.60 -9.21
N THR A 626 14.47 -25.62 -8.52
CA THR A 626 15.91 -25.91 -8.46
C THR A 626 16.43 -26.51 -9.77
N ILE A 627 17.52 -25.95 -10.30
CA ILE A 627 18.30 -26.50 -11.41
C ILE A 627 19.58 -27.19 -10.90
N GLY A 628 20.29 -27.89 -11.78
CA GLY A 628 21.57 -28.53 -11.42
C GLY A 628 21.41 -29.69 -10.43
N THR A 629 20.28 -30.39 -10.49
CA THR A 629 19.97 -31.51 -9.56
C THR A 629 20.46 -32.87 -10.07
N GLY A 630 20.88 -32.95 -11.33
CA GLY A 630 21.21 -34.21 -12.02
C GLY A 630 19.99 -34.93 -12.60
N ILE A 631 18.79 -34.37 -12.47
CA ILE A 631 17.53 -34.87 -13.05
C ILE A 631 17.25 -34.06 -14.32
N GLU A 632 17.10 -34.72 -15.46
CA GLU A 632 16.99 -34.07 -16.78
C GLU A 632 15.77 -33.15 -16.87
N GLU A 633 14.65 -33.57 -16.27
CA GLU A 633 13.40 -32.81 -16.20
C GLU A 633 13.56 -31.46 -15.50
N HIS A 634 14.54 -31.33 -14.61
CA HIS A 634 14.77 -30.10 -13.84
C HIS A 634 15.67 -29.10 -14.58
N ASN A 635 16.38 -29.53 -15.62
CA ASN A 635 17.33 -28.67 -16.33
C ASN A 635 16.64 -27.47 -17.00
N ASN A 636 15.39 -27.65 -17.44
CA ASN A 636 14.66 -26.63 -18.19
C ASN A 636 13.95 -25.58 -17.30
N TYR A 637 13.92 -25.75 -15.98
CA TYR A 637 13.14 -24.88 -15.09
C TYR A 637 13.53 -23.39 -15.15
N GLY A 638 14.80 -23.06 -15.38
CA GLY A 638 15.25 -21.68 -15.57
C GLY A 638 14.67 -21.06 -16.86
N VAL A 639 14.73 -21.81 -17.96
CA VAL A 639 14.17 -21.43 -19.27
C VAL A 639 12.66 -21.23 -19.17
N ASP A 640 11.97 -22.22 -18.58
CA ASP A 640 10.52 -22.22 -18.45
C ASP A 640 10.02 -21.07 -17.59
N PHE A 641 10.73 -20.73 -16.51
CA PHE A 641 10.40 -19.56 -15.69
C PHE A 641 10.50 -18.27 -16.52
N ILE A 642 11.66 -17.97 -17.12
CA ILE A 642 11.88 -16.72 -17.88
C ILE A 642 10.87 -16.60 -19.04
N ALA A 643 10.58 -17.71 -19.73
CA ALA A 643 9.58 -17.74 -20.79
C ALA A 643 8.16 -17.48 -20.24
N ALA A 644 7.78 -18.14 -19.15
CA ALA A 644 6.48 -17.96 -18.50
C ALA A 644 6.28 -16.52 -17.99
N VAL A 645 7.30 -15.92 -17.35
CA VAL A 645 7.24 -14.53 -16.88
C VAL A 645 6.88 -13.58 -18.02
N ARG A 646 7.56 -13.71 -19.16
CA ARG A 646 7.30 -12.86 -20.33
C ARG A 646 5.85 -12.96 -20.80
N GLU A 647 5.32 -14.18 -20.86
CA GLU A 647 3.96 -14.46 -21.30
C GLU A 647 2.92 -13.98 -20.27
N ILE A 648 3.15 -14.24 -18.98
CA ILE A 648 2.30 -13.76 -17.88
C ILE A 648 2.20 -12.23 -17.91
N LYS A 649 3.31 -11.51 -18.06
CA LYS A 649 3.30 -10.04 -18.19
C LYS A 649 2.52 -9.55 -19.40
N GLN A 650 2.38 -10.35 -20.46
CA GLN A 650 1.58 -10.00 -21.64
C GLN A 650 0.08 -10.26 -21.42
N VAL A 651 -0.28 -11.38 -20.78
CA VAL A 651 -1.68 -11.80 -20.61
C VAL A 651 -2.35 -11.28 -19.32
N CYS A 652 -1.56 -10.86 -18.33
CA CYS A 652 -2.00 -10.30 -17.05
C CYS A 652 -1.43 -8.87 -16.90
N PRO A 653 -2.04 -7.85 -17.52
CA PRO A 653 -1.50 -6.50 -17.51
C PRO A 653 -1.45 -5.92 -16.09
N TRP A 654 -0.46 -5.05 -15.84
CA TRP A 654 -0.15 -4.39 -14.57
C TRP A 654 0.37 -5.28 -13.43
N ALA A 655 0.11 -6.58 -13.46
CA ALA A 655 0.60 -7.52 -12.47
C ALA A 655 2.14 -7.55 -12.43
N LYS A 656 2.67 -7.83 -11.25
CA LYS A 656 4.11 -7.98 -10.99
C LYS A 656 4.50 -9.44 -10.91
N ILE A 657 5.78 -9.71 -11.02
CA ILE A 657 6.34 -11.05 -10.90
C ILE A 657 7.42 -11.07 -9.83
N SER A 658 7.32 -12.06 -8.95
CA SER A 658 8.28 -12.39 -7.90
C SER A 658 8.71 -13.85 -7.97
N GLY A 659 9.64 -14.22 -7.10
CA GLY A 659 10.00 -15.59 -6.81
C GLY A 659 11.12 -15.69 -5.78
N GLY A 660 11.18 -16.83 -5.10
CA GLY A 660 12.30 -17.19 -4.23
C GLY A 660 13.56 -17.52 -5.01
N VAL A 661 14.42 -16.53 -5.26
CA VAL A 661 15.62 -16.66 -6.12
C VAL A 661 16.60 -17.69 -5.55
N SER A 662 16.70 -17.76 -4.22
CA SER A 662 17.52 -18.73 -3.51
C SER A 662 17.19 -20.19 -3.82
N ASN A 663 15.95 -20.49 -4.26
CA ASN A 663 15.49 -21.85 -4.59
C ASN A 663 16.17 -22.41 -5.84
N LEU A 664 16.53 -21.55 -6.80
CA LEU A 664 17.15 -21.94 -8.07
C LEU A 664 18.45 -22.72 -7.86
N SER A 665 19.24 -22.30 -6.87
CA SER A 665 20.60 -22.80 -6.62
C SER A 665 20.72 -23.78 -5.44
N PHE A 666 19.61 -24.39 -5.01
CA PHE A 666 19.63 -25.35 -3.90
C PHE A 666 20.47 -26.61 -4.16
N GLY A 667 20.70 -27.00 -5.42
CA GLY A 667 21.63 -28.07 -5.78
C GLY A 667 23.07 -27.82 -5.32
N PHE A 668 23.47 -26.56 -5.11
CA PHE A 668 24.84 -26.15 -4.79
C PHE A 668 24.98 -25.51 -3.40
N ARG A 669 24.16 -25.94 -2.43
CA ARG A 669 24.23 -25.44 -1.04
C ARG A 669 25.64 -25.61 -0.44
N GLY A 670 26.13 -24.57 0.22
CA GLY A 670 27.46 -24.54 0.87
C GLY A 670 28.55 -23.82 0.06
N VAL A 671 28.32 -23.56 -1.23
CA VAL A 671 29.27 -22.88 -2.12
C VAL A 671 28.67 -21.58 -2.65
N ASN A 672 28.73 -20.52 -1.83
CA ASN A 672 28.12 -19.22 -2.13
C ASN A 672 28.51 -18.64 -3.49
N ILE A 673 29.80 -18.68 -3.88
CA ILE A 673 30.26 -18.12 -5.16
C ILE A 673 29.51 -18.71 -6.36
N ILE A 674 29.20 -20.02 -6.35
CA ILE A 674 28.42 -20.67 -7.41
C ILE A 674 26.96 -20.23 -7.36
N ARG A 675 26.37 -20.19 -6.17
CA ARG A 675 24.97 -19.78 -5.98
C ARG A 675 24.75 -18.33 -6.43
N GLU A 676 25.61 -17.42 -6.00
CA GLU A 676 25.57 -16.00 -6.33
C GLU A 676 25.79 -15.78 -7.84
N SER A 677 26.65 -16.59 -8.47
CA SER A 677 26.85 -16.55 -9.94
C SER A 677 25.60 -16.97 -10.71
N ILE A 678 24.95 -18.06 -10.29
CA ILE A 678 23.67 -18.52 -10.86
C ILE A 678 22.59 -17.43 -10.67
N HIS A 679 22.53 -16.82 -9.48
CA HIS A 679 21.56 -15.77 -9.17
C HIS A 679 21.77 -14.52 -10.02
N ALA A 680 23.01 -14.07 -10.20
CA ALA A 680 23.34 -12.90 -11.01
C ALA A 680 22.94 -13.08 -12.48
N VAL A 681 23.27 -14.23 -13.08
CA VAL A 681 22.86 -14.56 -14.46
C VAL A 681 21.34 -14.66 -14.57
N PHE A 682 20.70 -15.42 -13.68
CA PHE A 682 19.25 -15.59 -13.71
C PHE A 682 18.51 -14.25 -13.57
N LEU A 683 18.86 -13.43 -12.58
CA LEU A 683 18.19 -12.16 -12.34
C LEU A 683 18.41 -11.16 -13.47
N HIS A 684 19.61 -11.09 -14.03
CA HIS A 684 19.88 -10.22 -15.18
C HIS A 684 18.90 -10.50 -16.32
N HIS A 685 18.74 -11.77 -16.70
CA HIS A 685 17.86 -12.16 -17.80
C HIS A 685 16.38 -12.15 -17.41
N ALA A 686 16.02 -12.60 -16.20
CA ALA A 686 14.64 -12.54 -15.74
C ALA A 686 14.14 -11.08 -15.71
N CYS A 687 14.93 -10.13 -15.21
CA CYS A 687 14.55 -8.72 -15.18
C CYS A 687 14.49 -8.12 -16.59
N LEU A 688 15.57 -8.22 -17.36
CA LEU A 688 15.70 -7.47 -18.62
C LEU A 688 14.98 -8.14 -19.79
N ASP A 689 14.98 -9.47 -19.87
CA ASP A 689 14.42 -10.21 -21.01
C ASP A 689 12.96 -10.61 -20.79
N SER A 690 12.52 -10.78 -19.55
CA SER A 690 11.15 -11.21 -19.24
C SER A 690 10.32 -10.19 -18.49
N GLY A 691 10.93 -9.24 -17.79
CA GLY A 691 10.23 -8.20 -17.02
C GLY A 691 9.84 -8.64 -15.60
N MET A 692 10.64 -9.51 -14.97
CA MET A 692 10.53 -9.80 -13.54
C MET A 692 10.76 -8.53 -12.72
N ASP A 693 9.89 -8.25 -11.75
CA ASP A 693 9.83 -6.94 -11.06
C ASP A 693 10.52 -6.98 -9.69
N MET A 694 10.44 -8.11 -8.98
CA MET A 694 10.94 -8.25 -7.61
C MET A 694 11.34 -9.69 -7.30
N GLY A 695 11.98 -9.93 -6.16
CA GLY A 695 12.27 -11.29 -5.71
C GLY A 695 12.79 -11.35 -4.29
N ILE A 696 12.56 -12.51 -3.67
CA ILE A 696 13.01 -12.82 -2.32
C ILE A 696 14.47 -13.26 -2.41
N VAL A 697 15.36 -12.41 -1.90
CA VAL A 697 16.81 -12.47 -2.07
C VAL A 697 17.55 -12.13 -0.78
N ASN A 698 18.80 -12.56 -0.67
CA ASN A 698 19.74 -12.00 0.28
C ASN A 698 20.30 -10.67 -0.28
N ALA A 699 19.73 -9.53 0.13
CA ALA A 699 20.10 -8.22 -0.39
C ALA A 699 21.61 -7.89 -0.29
N LYS A 700 22.32 -8.49 0.69
CA LYS A 700 23.76 -8.30 0.90
C LYS A 700 24.63 -9.02 -0.15
N GLU A 701 24.16 -10.13 -0.70
CA GLU A 701 24.96 -11.05 -1.53
C GLU A 701 24.68 -10.87 -3.04
N MET A 702 24.11 -9.73 -3.43
CA MET A 702 23.78 -9.43 -4.83
C MET A 702 25.02 -9.05 -5.65
N LEU A 703 25.40 -9.90 -6.61
CA LEU A 703 26.46 -9.66 -7.58
C LEU A 703 25.88 -9.14 -8.91
N GLY A 704 26.59 -8.19 -9.53
CA GLY A 704 26.31 -7.80 -10.92
C GLY A 704 26.84 -8.86 -11.89
N ILE A 705 26.20 -9.01 -13.04
CA ILE A 705 26.65 -9.99 -14.05
C ILE A 705 28.06 -9.65 -14.56
N GLU A 706 28.41 -8.36 -14.57
CA GLU A 706 29.71 -7.82 -14.95
C GLU A 706 30.83 -8.11 -13.94
N ASP A 707 30.49 -8.52 -12.73
CA ASP A 707 31.46 -8.86 -11.68
C ASP A 707 31.85 -10.35 -11.69
N LEU A 708 31.23 -11.16 -12.56
CA LEU A 708 31.48 -12.61 -12.64
C LEU A 708 32.75 -12.94 -13.43
N ASP A 709 33.48 -13.96 -12.97
CA ASP A 709 34.55 -14.57 -13.76
C ASP A 709 33.97 -15.14 -15.07
N GLU A 710 34.68 -14.99 -16.20
CA GLU A 710 34.21 -15.42 -17.53
C GLU A 710 33.78 -16.90 -17.57
N ASP A 711 34.49 -17.78 -16.84
CA ASP A 711 34.15 -19.20 -16.78
C ASP A 711 32.90 -19.48 -15.94
N LEU A 712 32.69 -18.75 -14.84
CA LEU A 712 31.49 -18.87 -14.01
C LEU A 712 30.26 -18.29 -14.70
N LEU A 713 30.43 -17.21 -15.47
CA LEU A 713 29.38 -16.65 -16.32
C LEU A 713 28.92 -17.69 -17.34
N ASP A 714 29.85 -18.23 -18.14
CA ASP A 714 29.53 -19.26 -19.16
C ASP A 714 28.84 -20.49 -18.52
N MET A 715 29.38 -21.02 -17.41
CA MET A 715 28.79 -22.18 -16.73
C MET A 715 27.39 -21.89 -16.16
N SER A 716 27.19 -20.69 -15.60
CA SER A 716 25.90 -20.28 -15.05
C SER A 716 24.87 -20.05 -16.15
N GLU A 717 25.27 -19.46 -17.30
CA GLU A 717 24.42 -19.34 -18.48
C GLU A 717 24.06 -20.72 -19.05
N ASP A 718 25.03 -21.64 -19.15
CA ASP A 718 24.82 -23.02 -19.61
C ASP A 718 23.74 -23.71 -18.77
N ALA A 719 23.75 -23.53 -17.45
CA ALA A 719 22.80 -24.13 -16.53
C ALA A 719 21.44 -23.43 -16.50
N VAL A 720 21.40 -22.09 -16.44
CA VAL A 720 20.14 -21.32 -16.38
C VAL A 720 19.34 -21.47 -17.68
N PHE A 721 20.02 -21.50 -18.82
CA PHE A 721 19.38 -21.61 -20.14
C PHE A 721 19.38 -23.02 -20.73
N ASN A 722 19.84 -24.02 -19.97
CA ASN A 722 19.92 -25.41 -20.44
C ASN A 722 20.59 -25.53 -21.83
N ARG A 723 21.71 -24.84 -22.04
CA ARG A 723 22.37 -24.78 -23.37
C ARG A 723 23.15 -26.04 -23.72
N THR A 724 23.52 -26.83 -22.70
CA THR A 724 24.28 -28.07 -22.84
C THR A 724 23.88 -29.07 -21.75
N GLY A 725 23.88 -30.36 -22.09
CA GLY A 725 23.63 -31.44 -21.13
C GLY A 725 24.73 -31.59 -20.07
N GLU A 726 25.91 -31.00 -20.29
CA GLU A 726 27.06 -31.06 -19.37
C GLU A 726 27.05 -29.95 -18.30
N ALA A 727 26.04 -29.07 -18.27
CA ALA A 727 26.02 -27.89 -17.41
C ALA A 727 26.07 -28.25 -15.90
N THR A 728 25.30 -29.26 -15.50
CA THR A 728 25.25 -29.74 -14.11
C THR A 728 26.59 -30.31 -13.67
N GLU A 729 27.23 -31.13 -14.51
CA GLU A 729 28.53 -31.74 -14.23
C GLU A 729 29.61 -30.65 -14.08
N ALA A 730 29.66 -29.71 -15.02
CA ALA A 730 30.62 -28.60 -14.99
C ALA A 730 30.49 -27.72 -13.73
N LEU A 731 29.26 -27.38 -13.33
CA LEU A 731 29.04 -26.63 -12.08
C LEU A 731 29.36 -27.45 -10.83
N THR A 732 29.15 -28.76 -10.87
CA THR A 732 29.49 -29.66 -9.77
C THR A 732 31.00 -29.76 -9.58
N GLU A 733 31.76 -29.99 -10.64
CA GLU A 733 33.24 -29.97 -10.61
C GLU A 733 33.78 -28.63 -10.11
N ARG A 734 33.19 -27.52 -10.56
CA ARG A 734 33.55 -26.17 -10.10
C ARG A 734 33.22 -25.98 -8.62
N SER A 735 32.09 -26.53 -8.15
CA SER A 735 31.68 -26.49 -6.74
C SER A 735 32.65 -27.25 -5.86
N GLU A 736 33.08 -28.45 -6.26
CA GLU A 736 34.09 -29.26 -5.58
C GLU A 736 35.42 -28.51 -5.49
N TYR A 737 35.86 -27.91 -6.60
CA TYR A 737 37.06 -27.07 -6.62
C TYR A 737 36.99 -25.92 -5.59
N GLU A 738 35.88 -25.18 -5.55
CA GLU A 738 35.72 -24.06 -4.63
C GLU A 738 35.65 -24.52 -3.16
N GLN A 739 35.11 -25.71 -2.89
CA GLN A 739 35.17 -26.33 -1.57
C GLN A 739 36.62 -26.69 -1.18
N GLU A 740 37.37 -27.30 -2.09
CA GLU A 740 38.80 -27.60 -1.87
C GLU A 740 39.62 -26.34 -1.64
N VAL A 741 39.35 -25.25 -2.36
CA VAL A 741 39.97 -23.94 -2.13
C VAL A 741 39.67 -23.43 -0.72
N LYS A 742 38.42 -23.51 -0.26
CA LYS A 742 38.05 -23.11 1.11
C LYS A 742 38.79 -23.95 2.16
N VAL A 743 38.88 -25.26 1.96
CA VAL A 743 39.59 -26.18 2.86
C VAL A 743 41.09 -25.88 2.85
N ALA A 744 41.71 -25.76 1.68
CA ALA A 744 43.13 -25.45 1.54
C ALA A 744 43.50 -24.12 2.21
N LYS A 745 42.67 -23.07 2.07
CA LYS A 745 42.85 -21.79 2.78
C LYS A 745 42.77 -21.95 4.30
N LYS A 746 41.81 -22.73 4.81
CA LYS A 746 41.63 -22.97 6.24
C LYS A 746 42.78 -23.79 6.84
N GLU A 747 43.35 -24.71 6.07
CA GLU A 747 44.41 -25.62 6.49
C GLU A 747 45.83 -25.14 6.12
N GLY A 748 45.96 -24.00 5.44
CA GLY A 748 47.26 -23.47 4.99
C GLY A 748 47.95 -24.30 3.89
N ARG A 749 47.20 -25.06 3.10
CA ARG A 749 47.72 -25.88 1.99
C ARG A 749 47.81 -25.07 0.69
N PRO A 750 48.64 -25.50 -0.28
CA PRO A 750 48.65 -24.91 -1.62
C PRO A 750 47.26 -24.98 -2.27
N LEU A 751 46.87 -23.92 -2.96
CA LEU A 751 45.57 -23.89 -3.64
C LEU A 751 45.51 -24.95 -4.75
N PRO A 752 44.39 -25.67 -4.90
CA PRO A 752 44.20 -26.59 -6.01
C PRO A 752 44.24 -25.83 -7.34
N ARG A 753 44.65 -26.53 -8.40
CA ARG A 753 44.73 -25.94 -9.74
C ARG A 753 43.33 -25.79 -10.33
N LYS A 754 42.93 -24.57 -10.70
CA LYS A 754 41.63 -24.29 -11.33
C LYS A 754 41.45 -25.18 -12.58
N PRO A 755 40.33 -25.91 -12.71
CA PRO A 755 40.01 -26.69 -13.91
C PRO A 755 40.08 -25.79 -15.15
N ARG A 756 40.84 -26.20 -16.18
CA ARG A 756 40.97 -25.41 -17.43
C ARG A 756 39.89 -25.85 -18.41
N ARG A 757 38.83 -25.05 -18.58
CA ARG A 757 37.87 -25.22 -19.69
C ARG A 757 38.41 -24.48 -20.92
N PHE A 758 38.71 -25.21 -21.99
CA PHE A 758 39.08 -24.60 -23.27
C PHE A 758 37.82 -24.42 -24.12
N LYS A 759 37.38 -23.17 -24.31
CA LYS A 759 36.30 -22.84 -25.26
C LYS A 759 36.82 -23.10 -26.68
N LYS A 760 36.34 -24.15 -27.36
CA LYS A 760 36.56 -24.32 -28.81
C LYS A 760 35.77 -23.21 -29.52
N LYS A 761 36.39 -22.06 -29.75
CA LYS A 761 35.79 -21.01 -30.58
C LYS A 761 35.56 -21.61 -31.99
N PRO A 762 34.34 -21.58 -32.54
CA PRO A 762 34.12 -22.04 -33.90
C PRO A 762 35.00 -21.19 -34.84
N ARG A 763 35.70 -21.85 -35.76
CA ARG A 763 36.51 -21.16 -36.77
C ARG A 763 35.61 -20.22 -37.55
N MET A 764 36.01 -18.97 -37.69
CA MET A 764 35.29 -18.00 -38.52
C MET A 764 35.35 -18.49 -39.96
N VAL A 765 34.20 -18.90 -40.51
CA VAL A 765 34.07 -19.34 -41.91
C VAL A 765 33.67 -18.13 -42.72
N PHE A 766 34.54 -17.68 -43.62
CA PHE A 766 34.29 -16.53 -44.47
C PHE A 766 33.43 -16.93 -45.69
N ASP A 767 32.72 -15.99 -46.31
CA ASP A 767 31.82 -16.30 -47.46
C ASP A 767 32.54 -16.98 -48.64
N TRP A 768 33.84 -16.75 -48.81
CA TRP A 768 34.64 -17.43 -49.85
C TRP A 768 34.88 -18.93 -49.59
N GLU A 769 34.72 -19.40 -48.35
CA GLU A 769 34.90 -20.80 -47.93
C GLU A 769 33.57 -21.54 -48.05
N ARG A 770 32.43 -20.83 -47.91
CA ARG A 770 31.08 -21.38 -48.14
C ARG A 770 30.76 -21.59 -49.62
N ASN A 771 31.28 -20.72 -50.47
CA ASN A 771 31.05 -20.75 -51.92
C ASN A 771 32.25 -21.33 -52.71
N PHE A 772 33.21 -21.94 -52.01
CA PHE A 772 34.38 -22.53 -52.66
C PHE A 772 33.97 -23.78 -53.43
N VAL A 773 33.97 -23.68 -54.76
CA VAL A 773 33.87 -24.83 -55.66
C VAL A 773 35.30 -25.21 -56.03
N GLU A 774 35.73 -26.41 -55.66
CA GLU A 774 37.04 -26.95 -56.04
C GLU A 774 37.10 -27.09 -57.57
N ALA A 775 37.79 -26.16 -58.22
CA ALA A 775 38.13 -26.28 -59.64
C ALA A 775 39.52 -26.96 -59.74
N PRO A 776 39.68 -28.01 -60.55
CA PRO A 776 40.97 -28.66 -60.72
C PRO A 776 41.98 -27.66 -61.29
N GLN A 777 43.15 -27.60 -60.66
CA GLN A 777 44.24 -26.71 -61.03
C GLN A 777 44.82 -27.13 -62.39
N THR A 778 44.43 -26.45 -63.46
CA THR A 778 44.88 -26.81 -64.82
C THR A 778 46.28 -26.30 -65.16
N GLU A 779 46.83 -25.33 -64.42
CA GLU A 779 48.21 -24.86 -64.63
C GLU A 779 48.88 -24.39 -63.33
N ALA A 780 50.20 -24.60 -63.23
CA ALA A 780 51.00 -24.17 -62.08
C ALA A 780 51.23 -22.65 -62.11
N PRO A 781 51.21 -21.96 -60.95
CA PRO A 781 51.43 -20.52 -60.92
C PRO A 781 52.88 -20.18 -61.27
N LEU A 782 53.06 -19.18 -62.13
CA LEU A 782 54.38 -18.69 -62.52
C LEU A 782 55.05 -17.88 -61.38
N PRO A 783 56.40 -17.92 -61.26
CA PRO A 783 57.13 -17.13 -60.28
C PRO A 783 56.91 -15.62 -60.48
N THR A 784 56.56 -14.92 -59.41
CA THR A 784 56.08 -13.54 -59.45
C THR A 784 57.19 -12.49 -59.55
N SER A 785 58.46 -12.82 -59.29
CA SER A 785 59.58 -11.89 -59.44
C SER A 785 60.36 -12.10 -60.74
N LYS A 786 60.80 -11.00 -61.37
CA LYS A 786 61.62 -11.04 -62.60
C LYS A 786 62.95 -11.79 -62.38
N VAL A 787 63.53 -11.66 -61.18
CA VAL A 787 64.77 -12.33 -60.78
C VAL A 787 64.61 -13.86 -60.73
N ALA A 788 63.43 -14.36 -60.34
CA ALA A 788 63.16 -15.80 -60.32
C ALA A 788 62.90 -16.39 -61.73
N ARG A 789 62.46 -15.58 -62.69
CA ARG A 789 62.26 -16.01 -64.09
C ARG A 789 63.56 -16.08 -64.89
N ASP A 790 64.53 -15.21 -64.57
CA ASP A 790 65.78 -15.07 -65.34
C ASP A 790 66.99 -15.73 -64.66
N HIS A 791 66.80 -16.50 -63.58
CA HIS A 791 67.89 -17.18 -62.88
C HIS A 791 68.42 -18.37 -63.69
N ILE A 792 69.64 -18.24 -64.23
CA ILE A 792 70.40 -19.37 -64.78
C ILE A 792 71.05 -20.10 -63.60
N PRO A 793 70.70 -21.38 -63.33
CA PRO A 793 71.30 -22.13 -62.23
C PRO A 793 72.81 -22.27 -62.47
N ASN A 794 73.61 -21.92 -61.48
CA ASN A 794 75.05 -22.09 -61.54
C ASN A 794 75.43 -23.55 -61.26
N ALA A 795 76.26 -24.15 -62.11
CA ALA A 795 76.70 -25.54 -62.01
C ALA A 795 77.89 -25.65 -61.05
N TYR A 796 77.66 -25.61 -59.74
CA TYR A 796 78.76 -25.79 -58.78
C TYR A 796 78.98 -27.24 -58.38
N SER A 797 79.90 -27.85 -59.13
CA SER A 797 80.80 -28.93 -58.72
C SER A 797 81.63 -28.49 -57.51
N TYR A 798 81.56 -29.24 -56.40
CA TYR A 798 82.23 -28.94 -55.12
C TYR A 798 83.54 -29.69 -54.92
N THR A 799 84.38 -29.85 -55.95
CA THR A 799 85.68 -30.55 -55.82
C THR A 799 86.86 -29.68 -55.42
N SER A 800 86.67 -28.39 -55.15
CA SER A 800 87.76 -27.56 -54.64
C SER A 800 87.19 -26.34 -53.95
N LEU A 801 87.39 -26.19 -52.63
CA LEU A 801 87.93 -24.98 -52.00
C LEU A 801 87.98 -25.13 -50.47
N SER A 802 89.21 -25.17 -49.96
CA SER A 802 89.63 -25.20 -48.56
C SER A 802 89.51 -23.83 -47.88
N HIS A 803 89.26 -23.84 -46.57
CA HIS A 803 89.27 -22.66 -45.70
C HIS A 803 90.68 -22.07 -45.52
N SER A 804 90.83 -20.77 -45.78
CA SER A 804 91.87 -19.92 -45.19
C SER A 804 91.49 -18.45 -45.39
N GLY A 805 91.30 -17.72 -44.29
CA GLY A 805 91.01 -16.28 -44.26
C GLY A 805 90.15 -15.90 -43.08
#